data_AF-A0A976LGQ1-F1
#
_entry.id   AF-A0A976LGQ1-F1
#
_cell.length_a   1.000
_cell.length_b   1.000
_cell.length_c   1.000
_cell.angle_alpha   90.00
_cell.angle_beta   90.00
_cell.angle_gamma   90.00
#
_symmetry.space_group_name_H-M   'P 1'
#
loop_
_entity.id
_entity.type
_entity.pdbx_description
1 polymer ?
#
loop_
_entity_poly.entity_id
_entity_poly.type
_entity_poly.pdbx_seq_one_letter_code
_entity_poly.pdbx_strand_id
1 'polypeptide(L)'
;MFPIRDLARSILCAVCLLASSASFAADTTFGVSPEKEKALIAILRSDAPAAEKALACKQLAVDGSSASVADLGKLLPDIQLSSWARIALEAIPGPESVDVLRRACASLSGKLLVGTLNSIGVRRDAASIEILTKYLQDKDPEVASAAAVALGRIGTQAAAKPLRQSLSSAQGAVRSSVAEGCILCAERLHADGKSAEAAELYDAVRTSEVPKQRVLEATRGAILARQQAGLKLLGEILQSSDKKLFQLALTVSREFPGTEIDTLLAAELNRANAEKAALIVCAMADRPKTVIVSAVLKAAEKGPPSVRLAAITALGRVGDASCLSVLLATAIEPDTSLSQAAKGTLADLSGEKVNAQIVSLLPQAKAGAYPLLIEIIGQRRIEATPALLKALTHSEKAVRSAALVALGETVTLKDLPVLISQVVSPTDTSNPEETLVAHGALKAASVRMPDREACAALLAQAVEKTSSIPTKVTLLEILGAVGGTKALATIGLAAKTAEPKLQDTSTRLLGEWMTQDAAPVLLDLAHSMDLAQYQVRALRGYIRIARQFVLPEAERNEMCRKAFEASRQPAEKKMVLEVLKRYPSSESLALSIAAMKIPELKEDATAATLAIAQKLDGKGLDLKALLATAGLDHVKLEIVKAEYGAGATQKDVTSILQKQAGNLPLITFASASYNTNFGGDPIPGSVKQLKIVYRINGKTGEASFAEDATIVLPMPK
;
A
#
# COMPACT_ATOMS: atom_id res chain seq x y z
N MET A 1 -3.70 -5.80 3.76
CA MET A 1 -2.61 -4.93 3.27
C MET A 1 -2.18 -4.08 4.45
N PHE A 2 -1.22 -4.58 5.23
CA PHE A 2 -0.81 -4.03 6.52
C PHE A 2 0.03 -2.75 6.33
N PRO A 3 -0.18 -1.67 7.10
CA PRO A 3 0.54 -0.43 6.87
C PRO A 3 1.92 -0.47 7.54
N ILE A 4 2.94 -0.10 6.75
CA ILE A 4 4.38 -0.04 7.06
C ILE A 4 4.71 1.08 8.09
N ARG A 5 3.75 1.52 8.91
CA ARG A 5 3.90 2.64 9.86
C ARG A 5 4.34 2.24 11.27
N ASP A 6 4.20 0.97 11.66
CA ASP A 6 4.55 0.52 13.02
C ASP A 6 5.99 0.00 13.17
N LEU A 7 6.74 -0.22 12.09
CA LEU A 7 8.15 -0.62 12.17
C LEU A 7 9.08 0.58 12.47
N ALA A 8 8.67 1.80 12.10
CA ALA A 8 9.47 3.01 12.31
C ALA A 8 9.32 3.61 13.72
N ARG A 9 8.26 3.26 14.47
CA ARG A 9 8.05 3.69 15.87
C ARG A 9 8.65 2.74 16.90
N SER A 10 8.76 1.45 16.59
CA SER A 10 9.41 0.47 17.48
C SER A 10 10.93 0.56 17.48
N ILE A 11 11.55 1.16 16.45
CA ILE A 11 13.01 1.38 16.39
C ILE A 11 13.43 2.69 17.09
N LEU A 12 12.50 3.64 17.32
CA LEU A 12 12.82 4.92 17.96
C LEU A 12 12.47 4.98 19.47
N CYS A 13 11.66 4.06 19.99
CA CYS A 13 11.34 3.97 21.43
C CYS A 13 12.26 3.03 22.24
N ALA A 14 13.17 2.29 21.59
CA ALA A 14 14.14 1.43 22.28
C ALA A 14 15.46 2.15 22.63
N VAL A 15 15.65 3.40 22.23
CA VAL A 15 16.93 4.15 22.42
C VAL A 15 16.84 5.22 23.52
N CYS A 16 15.66 5.53 24.08
CA CYS A 16 15.49 6.65 25.02
C CYS A 16 15.05 6.28 26.45
N LEU A 17 15.19 5.01 26.90
CA LEU A 17 14.78 4.61 28.26
C LEU A 17 15.79 3.74 29.03
N LEU A 18 17.10 3.88 28.78
CA LEU A 18 18.15 3.41 29.69
C LEU A 18 19.30 4.42 29.74
N ALA A 19 19.04 5.57 30.35
CA ALA A 19 20.09 6.49 30.80
C ALA A 19 19.76 6.96 32.23
N SER A 20 19.69 6.00 33.15
CA SER A 20 19.82 6.28 34.58
C SER A 20 20.55 5.11 35.22
N SER A 21 21.76 5.42 35.69
CA SER A 21 22.59 4.66 36.64
C SER A 21 22.93 3.21 36.29
N ALA A 22 23.99 3.03 35.50
CA ALA A 22 24.96 1.95 35.67
C ALA A 22 26.29 2.34 35.03
N SER A 23 27.35 2.47 35.84
CA SER A 23 28.72 2.52 35.35
C SER A 23 29.04 1.21 34.63
N PHE A 24 29.06 1.26 33.30
CA PHE A 24 29.78 0.30 32.47
C PHE A 24 30.57 1.12 31.44
N ALA A 25 31.86 1.28 31.71
CA ALA A 25 32.82 1.61 30.68
C ALA A 25 32.91 0.40 29.74
N ALA A 26 32.11 0.42 28.68
CA ALA A 26 32.27 -0.48 27.55
C ALA A 26 32.85 0.36 26.41
N ASP A 27 34.18 0.28 26.24
CA ASP A 27 34.88 0.68 25.02
C ASP A 27 34.33 -0.13 23.85
N THR A 28 33.33 0.39 23.15
CA THR A 28 33.02 -0.08 21.80
C THR A 28 33.87 0.69 20.80
N THR A 29 35.17 0.39 20.77
CA THR A 29 36.04 0.77 19.65
C THR A 29 35.65 -0.09 18.45
N PHE A 30 35.04 0.50 17.42
CA PHE A 30 35.06 -0.13 16.09
C PHE A 30 36.54 -0.33 15.73
N GLY A 31 36.96 -1.60 15.68
CA GLY A 31 38.37 -1.95 15.78
C GLY A 31 39.20 -1.47 14.60
N VAL A 32 39.97 -0.40 14.79
CA VAL A 32 41.14 -0.06 13.98
C VAL A 32 41.99 -1.33 13.86
N SER A 33 42.18 -1.84 12.65
CA SER A 33 43.10 -2.95 12.41
C SER A 33 44.47 -2.36 12.03
N PRO A 34 45.48 -2.39 12.93
CA PRO A 34 46.76 -1.73 12.66
C PRO A 34 47.48 -2.32 11.45
N GLU A 35 47.25 -3.62 11.17
CA GLU A 35 47.80 -4.30 10.00
C GLU A 35 47.15 -3.82 8.70
N LYS A 36 45.81 -3.71 8.67
CA LYS A 36 45.10 -3.14 7.51
C LYS A 36 45.46 -1.68 7.31
N GLU A 37 45.51 -0.89 8.38
CA GLU A 37 45.90 0.52 8.31
C GLU A 37 47.30 0.67 7.69
N LYS A 38 48.28 -0.12 8.13
CA LYS A 38 49.64 -0.12 7.54
C LYS A 38 49.63 -0.47 6.05
N ALA A 39 48.84 -1.47 5.63
CA ALA A 39 48.72 -1.84 4.23
C ALA A 39 48.08 -0.71 3.39
N LEU A 40 47.04 -0.06 3.91
CA LEU A 40 46.38 1.06 3.25
C LEU A 40 47.30 2.28 3.14
N ILE A 41 48.07 2.60 4.19
CA ILE A 41 49.11 3.64 4.16
C ILE A 41 50.18 3.31 3.11
N ALA A 42 50.60 2.05 3.01
CA ALA A 42 51.55 1.63 1.98
C ALA A 42 51.01 1.88 0.57
N ILE A 43 49.72 1.61 0.32
CA ILE A 43 49.07 1.95 -0.97
C ILE A 43 49.13 3.47 -1.21
N LEU A 44 48.81 4.30 -0.22
CA LEU A 44 48.88 5.77 -0.37
C LEU A 44 50.29 6.27 -0.74
N ARG A 45 51.33 5.62 -0.20
CA ARG A 45 52.75 5.95 -0.42
C ARG A 45 53.33 5.38 -1.72
N SER A 46 52.66 4.42 -2.35
CA SER A 46 53.12 3.77 -3.58
C SER A 46 52.82 4.59 -4.85
N ASP A 47 53.19 4.05 -6.02
CA ASP A 47 52.83 4.54 -7.35
C ASP A 47 51.46 4.01 -7.84
N ALA A 48 50.64 3.43 -6.94
CA ALA A 48 49.33 2.90 -7.27
C ALA A 48 48.43 3.93 -7.97
N PRO A 49 47.56 3.50 -8.92
CA PRO A 49 46.62 4.37 -9.61
C PRO A 49 45.72 5.16 -8.65
N ALA A 50 45.25 6.33 -9.08
CA ALA A 50 44.38 7.19 -8.28
C ALA A 50 43.12 6.47 -7.77
N ALA A 51 42.56 5.55 -8.56
CA ALA A 51 41.40 4.75 -8.13
C ALA A 51 41.71 3.85 -6.91
N GLU A 52 42.88 3.24 -6.87
CA GLU A 52 43.31 2.39 -5.74
C GLU A 52 43.60 3.23 -4.50
N LYS A 53 44.24 4.39 -4.68
CA LYS A 53 44.45 5.36 -3.59
C LYS A 53 43.14 5.91 -3.03
N ALA A 54 42.15 6.15 -3.88
CA ALA A 54 40.80 6.57 -3.47
C ALA A 54 40.09 5.50 -2.64
N LEU A 55 40.15 4.23 -3.07
CA LEU A 55 39.63 3.10 -2.29
C LEU A 55 40.36 2.96 -0.95
N ALA A 56 41.68 3.14 -0.94
CA ALA A 56 42.46 3.11 0.30
C ALA A 56 42.04 4.22 1.26
N CYS A 57 41.85 5.46 0.78
CA CYS A 57 41.31 6.56 1.59
C CYS A 57 39.92 6.24 2.13
N LYS A 58 39.02 5.69 1.31
CA LYS A 58 37.68 5.29 1.75
C LYS A 58 37.73 4.26 2.88
N GLN A 59 38.63 3.28 2.79
CA GLN A 59 38.79 2.26 3.81
C GLN A 59 39.42 2.84 5.10
N LEU A 60 40.33 3.80 4.97
CA LEU A 60 40.91 4.53 6.11
C LEU A 60 39.89 5.38 6.89
N ALA A 61 38.73 5.70 6.31
CA ALA A 61 37.64 6.32 7.08
C ALA A 61 37.06 5.37 8.16
N VAL A 62 37.27 4.05 8.02
CA VAL A 62 36.81 3.03 8.96
C VAL A 62 37.99 2.48 9.79
N ASP A 63 39.09 2.16 9.11
CA ASP A 63 40.24 1.47 9.73
C ASP A 63 41.40 2.42 10.11
N GLY A 64 41.26 3.73 9.89
CA GLY A 64 42.33 4.71 10.10
C GLY A 64 42.45 5.23 11.54
N SER A 65 43.67 5.56 11.92
CA SER A 65 44.04 6.25 13.16
C SER A 65 44.92 7.47 12.86
N SER A 66 45.44 8.12 13.90
CA SER A 66 46.38 9.24 13.77
C SER A 66 47.64 8.88 12.95
N ALA A 67 47.98 7.60 12.83
CA ALA A 67 49.10 7.12 12.02
C ALA A 67 48.94 7.41 10.51
N SER A 68 47.71 7.35 9.99
CA SER A 68 47.41 7.61 8.57
C SER A 68 47.25 9.10 8.21
N VAL A 69 47.04 9.96 9.21
CA VAL A 69 46.70 11.38 9.02
C VAL A 69 47.74 12.14 8.20
N ALA A 70 49.03 11.89 8.46
CA ALA A 70 50.10 12.57 7.75
C ALA A 70 50.13 12.23 6.25
N ASP A 71 49.83 10.98 5.88
CA ASP A 71 49.79 10.56 4.49
C ASP A 71 48.51 11.03 3.78
N LEU A 72 47.37 10.99 4.46
CA LEU A 72 46.12 11.59 3.97
C LEU A 72 46.29 13.11 3.73
N GLY A 73 47.01 13.81 4.61
CA GLY A 73 47.30 15.23 4.46
C GLY A 73 48.05 15.58 3.17
N LYS A 74 48.95 14.72 2.71
CA LYS A 74 49.71 14.92 1.46
C LYS A 74 48.83 14.87 0.21
N LEU A 75 47.65 14.26 0.30
CA LEU A 75 46.70 14.13 -0.80
C LEU A 75 45.72 15.31 -0.89
N LEU A 76 45.70 16.21 0.09
CA LEU A 76 44.80 17.37 0.11
C LEU A 76 44.99 18.35 -1.08
N PRO A 77 46.21 18.57 -1.61
CA PRO A 77 46.42 19.37 -2.82
C PRO A 77 46.08 18.66 -4.14
N ASP A 78 45.79 17.36 -4.13
CA ASP A 78 45.51 16.57 -5.33
C ASP A 78 44.04 16.74 -5.76
N ILE A 79 43.81 17.21 -6.99
CA ILE A 79 42.46 17.51 -7.51
C ILE A 79 41.55 16.27 -7.56
N GLN A 80 42.10 15.07 -7.76
CA GLN A 80 41.35 13.82 -7.82
C GLN A 80 41.18 13.15 -6.46
N LEU A 81 42.19 13.25 -5.59
CA LEU A 81 42.23 12.52 -4.32
C LEU A 81 41.83 13.34 -3.09
N SER A 82 41.80 14.67 -3.19
CA SER A 82 41.51 15.56 -2.04
C SER A 82 40.17 15.24 -1.37
N SER A 83 39.11 14.97 -2.13
CA SER A 83 37.81 14.58 -1.55
C SER A 83 37.87 13.27 -0.78
N TRP A 84 38.58 12.27 -1.31
CA TRP A 84 38.76 10.97 -0.66
C TRP A 84 39.58 11.08 0.62
N ALA A 85 40.67 11.85 0.59
CA ALA A 85 41.49 12.10 1.75
C ALA A 85 40.71 12.83 2.86
N ARG A 86 39.91 13.84 2.49
CA ARG A 86 39.05 14.57 3.44
C ARG A 86 37.99 13.69 4.10
N ILE A 87 37.35 12.77 3.37
CA ILE A 87 36.39 11.82 3.96
C ILE A 87 37.03 11.01 5.09
N ALA A 88 38.26 10.51 4.88
CA ALA A 88 38.99 9.80 5.93
C ALA A 88 39.33 10.72 7.11
N LEU A 89 39.85 11.92 6.84
CA LEU A 89 40.20 12.91 7.88
C LEU A 89 38.98 13.41 8.67
N GLU A 90 37.79 13.45 8.07
CA GLU A 90 36.54 13.77 8.78
C GLU A 90 36.17 12.68 9.79
N ALA A 91 36.41 11.41 9.46
CA ALA A 91 36.05 10.26 10.27
C ALA A 91 37.09 9.91 11.36
N ILE A 92 38.38 10.05 11.08
CA ILE A 92 39.45 9.65 12.00
C ILE A 92 39.41 10.50 13.29
N PRO A 93 39.26 9.90 14.49
CA PRO A 93 39.20 10.64 15.74
C PRO A 93 40.56 11.29 16.08
N GLY A 94 40.53 12.29 16.98
CA GLY A 94 41.74 12.98 17.45
C GLY A 94 41.99 14.36 16.83
N PRO A 95 42.79 15.22 17.48
CA PRO A 95 43.08 16.56 16.99
C PRO A 95 43.94 16.56 15.72
N GLU A 96 44.76 15.55 15.48
CA GLU A 96 45.73 15.49 14.38
C GLU A 96 45.06 15.63 13.01
N SER A 97 43.89 15.00 12.84
CA SER A 97 43.10 15.06 11.62
C SER A 97 42.63 16.47 11.28
N VAL A 98 42.27 17.29 12.28
CA VAL A 98 41.90 18.69 12.03
C VAL A 98 43.11 19.60 11.96
N ASP A 99 44.18 19.30 12.68
CA ASP A 99 45.44 20.03 12.62
C ASP A 99 46.06 19.99 11.21
N VAL A 100 45.97 18.83 10.53
CA VAL A 100 46.43 18.72 9.14
C VAL A 100 45.54 19.51 8.18
N LEU A 101 44.21 19.51 8.38
CA LEU A 101 43.28 20.32 7.59
C LEU A 101 43.55 21.83 7.78
N ARG A 102 43.76 22.29 9.03
CA ARG A 102 44.10 23.69 9.33
C ARG A 102 45.39 24.12 8.64
N ARG A 103 46.43 23.29 8.69
CA ARG A 103 47.71 23.58 8.01
C ARG A 103 47.55 23.65 6.49
N ALA A 104 46.78 22.75 5.90
CA ALA A 104 46.57 22.70 4.47
C ALA A 104 45.86 23.96 3.92
N CYS A 105 44.99 24.60 4.72
CA CYS A 105 44.33 25.85 4.30
C CYS A 105 45.31 26.92 3.79
N ALA A 106 46.51 27.03 4.40
CA ALA A 106 47.48 28.06 4.03
C ALA A 106 48.06 27.89 2.60
N SER A 107 48.00 26.68 2.03
CA SER A 107 48.57 26.38 0.71
C SER A 107 47.53 26.05 -0.37
N LEU A 108 46.25 25.88 0.01
CA LEU A 108 45.18 25.49 -0.92
C LEU A 108 44.40 26.71 -1.41
N SER A 109 43.83 26.61 -2.61
CA SER A 109 42.96 27.64 -3.21
C SER A 109 41.76 27.03 -3.93
N GLY A 110 40.75 27.86 -4.21
CA GLY A 110 39.54 27.46 -4.94
C GLY A 110 38.83 26.24 -4.32
N LYS A 111 38.41 25.28 -5.16
CA LYS A 111 37.62 24.11 -4.74
C LYS A 111 38.31 23.23 -3.68
N LEU A 112 39.64 23.15 -3.69
CA LEU A 112 40.40 22.36 -2.70
C LEU A 112 40.34 23.01 -1.32
N LEU A 113 40.46 24.34 -1.26
CA LEU A 113 40.30 25.11 -0.04
C LEU A 113 38.86 25.02 0.47
N VAL A 114 37.86 25.23 -0.40
CA VAL A 114 36.43 25.07 -0.08
C VAL A 114 36.14 23.71 0.56
N GLY A 115 36.63 22.63 -0.05
CA GLY A 115 36.50 21.28 0.49
C GLY A 115 37.12 21.14 1.89
N THR A 116 38.32 21.70 2.09
CA THR A 116 39.04 21.64 3.37
C THR A 116 38.33 22.42 4.48
N LEU A 117 37.83 23.63 4.19
CA LEU A 117 37.05 24.43 5.14
C LEU A 117 35.75 23.70 5.54
N ASN A 118 35.07 23.08 4.59
CA ASN A 118 33.87 22.28 4.86
C ASN A 118 34.18 21.11 5.81
N SER A 119 35.30 20.40 5.62
CA SER A 119 35.74 19.29 6.47
C SER A 119 36.06 19.76 7.90
N ILE A 120 36.68 20.93 8.06
CA ILE A 120 36.86 21.57 9.38
C ILE A 120 35.50 21.80 10.06
N GLY A 121 34.53 22.32 9.31
CA GLY A 121 33.16 22.51 9.80
C GLY A 121 32.46 21.21 10.22
N VAL A 122 32.62 20.13 9.44
CA VAL A 122 32.10 18.78 9.79
C VAL A 122 32.66 18.30 11.12
N ARG A 123 33.96 18.50 11.34
CA ARG A 123 34.65 18.15 12.60
C ARG A 123 34.31 19.06 13.77
N ARG A 124 33.66 20.20 13.53
CA ARG A 124 33.25 21.20 14.54
C ARG A 124 34.40 21.68 15.43
N ASP A 125 35.58 21.87 14.84
CA ASP A 125 36.77 22.27 15.59
C ASP A 125 36.75 23.74 16.01
N ALA A 126 36.55 23.99 17.31
CA ALA A 126 36.54 25.34 17.86
C ALA A 126 37.91 26.06 17.74
N ALA A 127 39.03 25.33 17.67
CA ALA A 127 40.35 25.92 17.46
C ALA A 127 40.49 26.53 16.06
N SER A 128 39.63 26.16 15.11
CA SER A 128 39.62 26.71 13.76
C SER A 128 38.86 28.03 13.62
N ILE A 129 38.21 28.55 14.67
CA ILE A 129 37.36 29.73 14.54
C ILE A 129 38.14 30.95 14.01
N GLU A 130 39.37 31.17 14.48
CA GLU A 130 40.17 32.32 14.04
C GLU A 130 40.53 32.22 12.54
N ILE A 131 40.98 31.05 12.09
CA ILE A 131 41.34 30.84 10.68
C ILE A 131 40.11 30.93 9.77
N LEU A 132 38.99 30.35 10.16
CA LEU A 132 37.74 30.45 9.40
C LEU A 132 37.22 31.90 9.37
N THR A 133 37.40 32.65 10.44
CA THR A 133 37.04 34.09 10.48
C THR A 133 37.85 34.89 9.47
N LYS A 134 39.12 34.56 9.25
CA LYS A 134 39.93 35.19 8.19
C LYS A 134 39.37 34.88 6.80
N TYR A 135 38.99 33.63 6.54
CA TYR A 135 38.42 33.23 5.24
C TYR A 135 37.01 33.76 4.97
N LEU A 136 36.27 34.28 5.98
CA LEU A 136 35.03 35.01 5.72
C LEU A 136 35.22 36.25 4.83
N GLN A 137 36.44 36.80 4.79
CA GLN A 137 36.80 37.98 4.00
C GLN A 137 37.58 37.61 2.72
N ASP A 138 37.57 36.34 2.33
CA ASP A 138 38.24 35.91 1.11
C ASP A 138 37.60 36.57 -0.13
N LYS A 139 38.42 36.85 -1.15
CA LYS A 139 37.97 37.43 -2.42
C LYS A 139 37.16 36.43 -3.23
N ASP A 140 37.41 35.13 -3.05
CA ASP A 140 36.63 34.07 -3.67
C ASP A 140 35.32 33.86 -2.87
N PRO A 141 34.14 34.15 -3.46
CA PRO A 141 32.87 34.01 -2.76
C PRO A 141 32.55 32.56 -2.38
N GLU A 142 33.08 31.55 -3.08
CA GLU A 142 32.88 30.14 -2.69
C GLU A 142 33.65 29.82 -1.40
N VAL A 143 34.87 30.35 -1.27
CA VAL A 143 35.72 30.20 -0.08
C VAL A 143 35.09 30.90 1.12
N ALA A 144 34.66 32.16 0.94
CA ALA A 144 33.97 32.91 2.00
C ALA A 144 32.67 32.24 2.46
N SER A 145 31.89 31.70 1.51
CA SER A 145 30.67 30.95 1.81
C SER A 145 30.95 29.66 2.58
N ALA A 146 31.98 28.91 2.19
CA ALA A 146 32.40 27.69 2.88
C ALA A 146 32.88 27.97 4.31
N ALA A 147 33.64 29.05 4.52
CA ALA A 147 34.06 29.49 5.84
C ALA A 147 32.87 29.84 6.74
N ALA A 148 31.85 30.50 6.19
CA ALA A 148 30.64 30.85 6.91
C ALA A 148 29.83 29.62 7.35
N VAL A 149 29.62 28.66 6.46
CA VAL A 149 28.92 27.41 6.80
C VAL A 149 29.73 26.59 7.80
N ALA A 150 31.07 26.55 7.67
CA ALA A 150 31.94 25.85 8.60
C ALA A 150 31.88 26.43 10.02
N LEU A 151 31.92 27.76 10.17
CA LEU A 151 31.69 28.44 11.44
C LEU A 151 30.31 28.12 12.01
N GLY A 152 29.29 28.09 11.15
CA GLY A 152 27.93 27.71 11.55
C GLY A 152 27.84 26.30 12.14
N ARG A 153 28.51 25.33 11.50
CA ARG A 153 28.56 23.94 11.95
C ARG A 153 29.36 23.75 13.24
N ILE A 154 30.41 24.55 13.48
CA ILE A 154 31.11 24.60 14.77
C ILE A 154 30.12 25.00 15.88
N GLY A 155 29.30 26.02 15.60
CA GLY A 155 28.10 26.29 16.39
C GLY A 155 28.33 26.70 17.84
N THR A 156 29.47 27.32 18.13
CA THR A 156 29.77 27.87 19.46
C THR A 156 29.47 29.37 19.52
N GLN A 157 29.36 29.92 20.73
CA GLN A 157 29.19 31.36 20.93
C GLN A 157 30.36 32.18 20.37
N ALA A 158 31.57 31.60 20.39
CA ALA A 158 32.75 32.20 19.77
C ALA A 158 32.63 32.27 18.24
N ALA A 159 32.01 31.27 17.59
CA ALA A 159 31.73 31.29 16.16
C ALA A 159 30.56 32.24 15.78
N ALA A 160 29.60 32.44 16.68
CA ALA A 160 28.46 33.33 16.44
C ALA A 160 28.87 34.80 16.24
N LYS A 161 29.91 35.29 16.95
CA LYS A 161 30.38 36.67 16.84
C LYS A 161 30.86 37.06 15.43
N PRO A 162 31.85 36.36 14.81
CA PRO A 162 32.30 36.68 13.46
C PRO A 162 31.20 36.47 12.40
N LEU A 163 30.31 35.48 12.60
CA LEU A 163 29.15 35.29 11.73
C LEU A 163 28.21 36.50 11.74
N ARG A 164 27.85 37.02 12.92
CA ARG A 164 27.00 38.22 13.02
C ARG A 164 27.64 39.45 12.37
N GLN A 165 28.94 39.64 12.57
CA GLN A 165 29.66 40.74 11.94
C GLN A 165 29.64 40.62 10.41
N SER A 166 29.96 39.43 9.89
CA SER A 166 29.96 39.17 8.44
C SER A 166 28.56 39.28 7.83
N LEU A 167 27.49 38.94 8.57
CA LEU A 167 26.12 39.05 8.09
C LEU A 167 25.78 40.50 7.69
N SER A 168 26.32 41.47 8.42
CA SER A 168 26.11 42.90 8.17
C SER A 168 26.93 43.45 6.99
N SER A 169 28.11 42.89 6.72
CA SER A 169 29.06 43.43 5.72
C SER A 169 29.05 42.68 4.39
N ALA A 170 28.75 41.37 4.40
CA ALA A 170 28.75 40.52 3.21
C ALA A 170 27.64 40.93 2.22
N GLN A 171 27.77 40.53 0.96
CA GLN A 171 26.81 40.82 -0.12
C GLN A 171 26.44 39.56 -0.90
N GLY A 172 25.30 39.60 -1.60
CA GLY A 172 24.89 38.56 -2.56
C GLY A 172 24.86 37.14 -1.97
N ALA A 173 25.46 36.19 -2.70
CA ALA A 173 25.51 34.78 -2.32
C ALA A 173 26.23 34.56 -0.98
N VAL A 174 27.31 35.31 -0.71
CA VAL A 174 28.08 35.19 0.55
C VAL A 174 27.21 35.57 1.75
N ARG A 175 26.41 36.65 1.65
CA ARG A 175 25.49 37.02 2.75
C ARG A 175 24.46 35.93 3.04
N SER A 176 23.95 35.25 2.00
CA SER A 176 23.02 34.12 2.16
C SER A 176 23.68 32.93 2.89
N SER A 177 24.94 32.62 2.56
CA SER A 177 25.72 31.57 3.26
C SER A 177 26.13 31.97 4.67
N VAL A 178 26.35 33.25 4.95
CA VAL A 178 26.54 33.74 6.32
C VAL A 178 25.26 33.63 7.13
N ALA A 179 24.10 33.93 6.54
CA ALA A 179 22.81 33.71 7.17
C ALA A 179 22.56 32.23 7.48
N GLU A 180 22.91 31.32 6.56
CA GLU A 180 22.91 29.88 6.80
C GLU A 180 23.82 29.50 7.98
N GLY A 181 25.05 30.02 8.00
CA GLY A 181 25.99 29.80 9.09
C GLY A 181 25.42 30.27 10.43
N CYS A 182 24.76 31.43 10.46
CA CYS A 182 24.07 31.93 11.64
C CYS A 182 22.95 30.98 12.10
N ILE A 183 22.12 30.48 11.17
CA ILE A 183 21.04 29.53 11.48
C ILE A 183 21.61 28.23 12.06
N LEU A 184 22.60 27.61 11.41
CA LEU A 184 23.24 26.38 11.89
C LEU A 184 23.88 26.57 13.27
N CYS A 185 24.51 27.72 13.50
CA CYS A 185 25.08 28.06 14.79
C CYS A 185 23.98 28.22 15.86
N ALA A 186 22.86 28.86 15.52
CA ALA A 186 21.74 29.04 16.42
C ALA A 186 21.06 27.70 16.77
N GLU A 187 20.92 26.79 15.81
CA GLU A 187 20.42 25.42 16.04
C GLU A 187 21.28 24.68 17.05
N ARG A 188 22.62 24.77 16.91
CA ARG A 188 23.56 24.16 17.87
C ARG A 188 23.46 24.80 19.24
N LEU A 189 23.51 26.14 19.32
CA LEU A 189 23.39 26.86 20.59
C LEU A 189 22.09 26.50 21.32
N HIS A 190 20.97 26.41 20.59
CA HIS A 190 19.70 26.00 21.17
C HIS A 190 19.74 24.56 21.69
N ALA A 191 20.30 23.62 20.93
CA ALA A 191 20.50 22.24 21.35
C ALA A 191 21.40 22.13 22.60
N ASP A 192 22.37 23.03 22.75
CA ASP A 192 23.26 23.13 23.91
C ASP A 192 22.62 23.90 25.10
N GLY A 193 21.32 24.22 25.03
CA GLY A 193 20.57 24.92 26.08
C GLY A 193 20.70 26.46 26.07
N LYS A 194 21.49 27.02 25.15
CA LYS A 194 21.73 28.48 24.99
C LYS A 194 20.67 29.13 24.11
N SER A 195 19.43 29.04 24.58
CA SER A 195 18.25 29.41 23.81
C SER A 195 18.13 30.92 23.56
N ALA A 196 18.60 31.74 24.50
CA ALA A 196 18.58 33.20 24.33
C ALA A 196 19.55 33.65 23.22
N GLU A 197 20.77 33.11 23.23
CA GLU A 197 21.79 33.39 22.24
C GLU A 197 21.41 32.87 20.85
N ALA A 198 20.77 31.71 20.78
CA ALA A 198 20.19 31.20 19.55
C ALA A 198 19.12 32.15 19.00
N ALA A 199 18.20 32.61 19.86
CA ALA A 199 17.14 33.53 19.47
C ALA A 199 17.67 34.88 18.93
N GLU A 200 18.74 35.43 19.54
CA GLU A 200 19.42 36.62 19.02
C GLU A 200 19.97 36.41 17.61
N LEU A 201 20.59 35.25 17.36
CA LEU A 201 21.23 34.95 16.09
C LEU A 201 20.19 34.71 14.98
N TYR A 202 19.09 34.03 15.30
CA TYR A 202 17.94 33.94 14.41
C TYR A 202 17.34 35.30 14.08
N ASP A 203 17.19 36.19 15.08
CA ASP A 203 16.67 37.53 14.83
C ASP A 203 17.58 38.34 13.92
N ALA A 204 18.90 38.25 14.11
CA ALA A 204 19.87 38.92 13.23
C ALA A 204 19.66 38.51 11.76
N VAL A 205 19.41 37.22 11.50
CA VAL A 205 19.10 36.74 10.14
C VAL A 205 17.73 37.22 9.66
N ARG A 206 16.71 37.14 10.52
CA ARG A 206 15.33 37.52 10.20
C ARG A 206 15.19 38.99 9.80
N THR A 207 16.00 39.88 10.38
CA THR A 207 15.97 41.32 10.11
C THR A 207 16.97 41.75 9.03
N SER A 208 17.77 40.83 8.50
CA SER A 208 18.75 41.13 7.45
C SER A 208 18.14 41.02 6.05
N GLU A 209 18.73 41.73 5.10
CA GLU A 209 18.38 41.60 3.68
C GLU A 209 19.01 40.33 3.10
N VAL A 210 18.29 39.21 3.24
CA VAL A 210 18.68 37.87 2.80
C VAL A 210 17.53 37.21 2.03
N PRO A 211 17.80 36.14 1.25
CA PRO A 211 16.73 35.42 0.55
C PRO A 211 15.62 34.96 1.50
N LYS A 212 14.37 34.97 1.00
CA LYS A 212 13.18 34.70 1.81
C LYS A 212 13.24 33.37 2.57
N GLN A 213 13.88 32.35 2.00
CA GLN A 213 14.08 31.05 2.63
C GLN A 213 14.82 31.18 3.97
N ARG A 214 15.89 31.98 4.03
CA ARG A 214 16.66 32.23 5.26
C ARG A 214 15.84 32.98 6.30
N VAL A 215 15.01 33.94 5.87
CA VAL A 215 14.09 34.64 6.78
C VAL A 215 13.09 33.65 7.40
N LEU A 216 12.53 32.72 6.63
CA LEU A 216 11.57 31.73 7.12
C LEU A 216 12.22 30.72 8.08
N GLU A 217 13.38 30.17 7.73
CA GLU A 217 14.18 29.28 8.59
C GLU A 217 14.48 29.95 9.93
N ALA A 218 15.01 31.17 9.88
CA ALA A 218 15.34 31.94 11.07
C ALA A 218 14.09 32.31 11.89
N THR A 219 12.97 32.63 11.25
CA THR A 219 11.71 32.94 11.96
C THR A 219 11.20 31.71 12.73
N ARG A 220 11.24 30.52 12.12
CA ARG A 220 10.89 29.27 12.83
C ARG A 220 11.81 29.03 14.01
N GLY A 221 13.12 29.12 13.79
CA GLY A 221 14.13 28.96 14.84
C GLY A 221 13.93 29.95 15.99
N ALA A 222 13.68 31.22 15.68
CA ALA A 222 13.41 32.30 16.63
C ALA A 222 12.17 32.03 17.51
N ILE A 223 11.11 31.43 16.96
CA ILE A 223 9.91 31.08 17.72
C ILE A 223 10.21 29.91 18.66
N LEU A 224 10.80 28.84 18.14
CA LEU A 224 11.06 27.63 18.92
C LEU A 224 12.11 27.85 20.02
N ALA A 225 13.19 28.58 19.71
CA ALA A 225 14.23 28.91 20.70
C ALA A 225 13.68 29.72 21.88
N ARG A 226 12.68 30.58 21.65
CA ARG A 226 12.04 31.38 22.71
C ARG A 226 11.02 30.63 23.54
N GLN A 227 10.66 29.40 23.16
CA GLN A 227 9.62 28.62 23.82
C GLN A 227 8.35 29.48 23.99
N GLN A 228 7.77 29.54 25.19
CA GLN A 228 6.53 30.29 25.46
C GLN A 228 6.60 31.78 25.06
N ALA A 229 7.76 32.44 25.19
CA ALA A 229 7.91 33.82 24.74
C ALA A 229 7.83 33.96 23.19
N GLY A 230 8.05 32.87 22.46
CA GLY A 230 7.92 32.78 21.01
C GLY A 230 6.48 32.86 20.51
N LEU A 231 5.48 32.62 21.37
CA LEU A 231 4.06 32.71 21.01
C LEU A 231 3.66 34.10 20.53
N LYS A 232 4.31 35.16 21.05
CA LYS A 232 4.09 36.52 20.57
C LYS A 232 4.42 36.65 19.09
N LEU A 233 5.62 36.22 18.70
CA LEU A 233 6.07 36.25 17.30
C LEU A 233 5.24 35.32 16.42
N LEU A 234 4.85 34.15 16.94
CA LEU A 234 3.95 33.22 16.23
C LEU A 234 2.58 33.86 15.93
N GLY A 235 1.99 34.58 16.91
CA GLY A 235 0.75 35.33 16.73
C GLY A 235 0.88 36.41 15.65
N GLU A 236 1.98 37.16 15.66
CA GLU A 236 2.27 38.18 14.63
C GLU A 236 2.30 37.57 13.22
N ILE A 237 2.97 36.42 13.04
CA ILE A 237 3.07 35.78 11.71
C ILE A 237 1.78 35.05 11.29
N LEU A 238 0.91 34.63 12.23
CA LEU A 238 -0.44 34.16 11.92
C LEU A 238 -1.31 35.28 11.30
N GLN A 239 -1.07 36.52 11.69
CA GLN A 239 -1.80 37.68 11.16
C GLN A 239 -1.21 38.22 9.86
N SER A 240 0.05 37.88 9.54
CA SER A 240 0.76 38.38 8.36
C SER A 240 0.00 38.19 7.03
N SER A 241 0.00 39.21 6.17
CA SER A 241 -0.51 39.11 4.80
C SER A 241 0.40 38.29 3.88
N ASP A 242 1.65 38.03 4.29
CA ASP A 242 2.56 37.16 3.57
C ASP A 242 2.15 35.69 3.73
N LYS A 243 1.70 35.08 2.63
CA LYS A 243 1.25 33.70 2.59
C LYS A 243 2.30 32.70 3.09
N LYS A 244 3.60 32.93 2.83
CA LYS A 244 4.67 32.03 3.28
C LYS A 244 4.88 32.13 4.79
N LEU A 245 4.78 33.32 5.37
CA LEU A 245 4.86 33.51 6.82
C LEU A 245 3.64 32.89 7.52
N PHE A 246 2.44 33.08 6.96
CA PHE A 246 1.23 32.43 7.49
C PHE A 246 1.32 30.90 7.44
N GLN A 247 1.78 30.33 6.31
CA GLN A 247 1.99 28.89 6.19
C GLN A 247 3.05 28.37 7.19
N LEU A 248 4.15 29.11 7.35
CA LEU A 248 5.16 28.81 8.37
C LEU A 248 4.53 28.80 9.76
N ALA A 249 3.69 29.78 10.08
CA ALA A 249 3.00 29.87 11.35
C ALA A 249 2.16 28.63 11.64
N LEU A 250 1.38 28.15 10.66
CA LEU A 250 0.61 26.91 10.80
C LEU A 250 1.51 25.70 11.03
N THR A 251 2.66 25.61 10.35
CA THR A 251 3.64 24.53 10.56
C THR A 251 4.21 24.58 11.98
N VAL A 252 4.70 25.74 12.40
CA VAL A 252 5.29 25.93 13.74
C VAL A 252 4.26 25.66 14.84
N SER A 253 3.00 26.06 14.65
CA SER A 253 1.92 25.75 15.58
C SER A 253 1.75 24.24 15.83
N ARG A 254 2.04 23.37 14.86
CA ARG A 254 1.98 21.90 15.05
C ARG A 254 3.19 21.34 15.79
N GLU A 255 4.33 21.99 15.67
CA GLU A 255 5.59 21.60 16.33
C GLU A 255 5.66 22.11 17.77
N PHE A 256 4.99 23.22 18.06
CA PHE A 256 5.08 23.91 19.34
C PHE A 256 4.52 23.05 20.50
N PRO A 257 5.26 22.83 21.59
CA PRO A 257 4.78 22.02 22.72
C PRO A 257 3.81 22.81 23.62
N GLY A 258 3.01 22.11 24.42
CA GLY A 258 2.13 22.73 25.42
C GLY A 258 0.75 23.12 24.90
N THR A 259 -0.06 23.69 25.79
CA THR A 259 -1.47 24.04 25.59
C THR A 259 -1.68 25.54 25.35
N GLU A 260 -0.69 26.37 25.65
CA GLU A 260 -0.76 27.83 25.50
C GLU A 260 -0.92 28.24 24.03
N ILE A 261 -0.31 27.49 23.10
CA ILE A 261 -0.50 27.65 21.66
C ILE A 261 -1.96 27.43 21.26
N ASP A 262 -2.66 26.47 21.86
CA ASP A 262 -4.06 26.21 21.51
C ASP A 262 -4.97 27.37 21.94
N THR A 263 -4.61 28.08 23.02
CA THR A 263 -5.27 29.34 23.42
C THR A 263 -5.02 30.46 22.42
N LEU A 264 -3.78 30.59 21.93
CA LEU A 264 -3.44 31.54 20.86
C LEU A 264 -4.21 31.23 19.57
N LEU A 265 -4.22 29.97 19.13
CA LEU A 265 -4.95 29.54 17.93
C LEU A 265 -6.46 29.81 18.06
N ALA A 266 -7.05 29.53 19.23
CA ALA A 266 -8.46 29.83 19.49
C ALA A 266 -8.74 31.35 19.43
N ALA A 267 -7.83 32.20 19.93
CA ALA A 267 -7.97 33.65 19.82
C ALA A 267 -7.85 34.13 18.37
N GLU A 268 -6.85 33.63 17.63
CA GLU A 268 -6.60 34.00 16.23
C GLU A 268 -7.70 33.49 15.29
N LEU A 269 -8.32 32.34 15.59
CA LEU A 269 -9.49 31.84 14.88
C LEU A 269 -10.64 32.86 14.85
N ASN A 270 -10.86 33.59 15.95
CA ASN A 270 -11.93 34.59 16.02
C ASN A 270 -11.57 35.91 15.30
N ARG A 271 -10.29 36.18 15.05
CA ARG A 271 -9.79 37.42 14.43
C ARG A 271 -9.56 37.28 12.93
N ALA A 272 -9.21 36.08 12.49
CA ALA A 272 -8.85 35.78 11.12
C ALA A 272 -10.05 35.93 10.16
N ASN A 273 -9.76 36.25 8.91
CA ASN A 273 -10.74 36.13 7.83
C ASN A 273 -11.10 34.66 7.57
N ALA A 274 -12.17 34.40 6.81
CA ALA A 274 -12.71 33.05 6.62
C ALA A 274 -11.68 32.04 6.09
N GLU A 275 -10.84 32.43 5.12
CA GLU A 275 -9.82 31.54 4.54
C GLU A 275 -8.75 31.14 5.56
N LYS A 276 -8.22 32.10 6.31
CA LYS A 276 -7.22 31.84 7.34
C LYS A 276 -7.82 31.08 8.53
N ALA A 277 -9.04 31.45 8.94
CA ALA A 277 -9.76 30.79 10.03
C ALA A 277 -9.94 29.29 9.77
N ALA A 278 -10.33 28.90 8.54
CA ALA A 278 -10.46 27.49 8.16
C ALA A 278 -9.13 26.73 8.30
N LEU A 279 -8.00 27.35 7.91
CA LEU A 279 -6.67 26.74 8.03
C LEU A 279 -6.17 26.68 9.49
N ILE A 280 -6.53 27.66 10.32
CA ILE A 280 -6.27 27.63 11.77
C ILE A 280 -7.02 26.48 12.43
N VAL A 281 -8.31 26.27 12.08
CA VAL A 281 -9.08 25.11 12.54
C VAL A 281 -8.38 23.79 12.21
N CYS A 282 -7.86 23.65 10.99
CA CYS A 282 -7.08 22.47 10.61
C CYS A 282 -5.83 22.30 11.48
N ALA A 283 -5.08 23.36 11.75
CA ALA A 283 -3.90 23.31 12.61
C ALA A 283 -4.25 22.95 14.07
N MET A 284 -5.38 23.43 14.60
CA MET A 284 -5.89 23.04 15.91
C MET A 284 -6.22 21.54 15.96
N ALA A 285 -6.88 21.02 14.92
CA ALA A 285 -7.25 19.61 14.84
C ALA A 285 -6.04 18.67 14.66
N ASP A 286 -4.93 19.17 14.12
CA ASP A 286 -3.66 18.43 14.02
C ASP A 286 -2.94 18.32 15.39
N ARG A 287 -3.51 18.91 16.46
CA ARG A 287 -3.04 18.87 17.84
C ARG A 287 -4.06 18.21 18.79
N PRO A 288 -4.48 16.95 18.55
CA PRO A 288 -5.65 16.36 19.20
C PRO A 288 -5.57 16.24 20.74
N LYS A 289 -4.37 16.27 21.33
CA LYS A 289 -4.19 16.12 22.79
C LYS A 289 -4.46 17.40 23.58
N THR A 290 -4.30 18.57 22.96
CA THR A 290 -4.33 19.88 23.64
C THR A 290 -5.34 20.84 23.01
N VAL A 291 -6.00 20.40 21.94
CA VAL A 291 -7.02 21.15 21.22
C VAL A 291 -8.14 21.65 22.13
N ILE A 292 -8.51 22.92 21.94
CA ILE A 292 -9.67 23.53 22.59
C ILE A 292 -10.91 23.20 21.75
N VAL A 293 -11.52 22.04 22.03
CA VAL A 293 -12.70 21.52 21.29
C VAL A 293 -13.85 22.53 21.27
N SER A 294 -14.09 23.27 22.36
CA SER A 294 -15.14 24.29 22.44
C SER A 294 -14.97 25.43 21.42
N ALA A 295 -13.73 25.80 21.07
CA ALA A 295 -13.46 26.81 20.05
C ALA A 295 -13.76 26.28 18.65
N VAL A 296 -13.39 25.02 18.35
CA VAL A 296 -13.73 24.35 17.09
C VAL A 296 -15.25 24.17 16.97
N LEU A 297 -15.92 23.77 18.05
CA LEU A 297 -17.37 23.61 18.10
C LEU A 297 -18.10 24.94 17.82
N LYS A 298 -17.67 26.04 18.43
CA LYS A 298 -18.20 27.38 18.17
C LYS A 298 -18.03 27.78 16.70
N ALA A 299 -16.90 27.42 16.09
CA ALA A 299 -16.64 27.68 14.67
C ALA A 299 -17.54 26.83 13.74
N ALA A 300 -17.84 25.59 14.10
CA ALA A 300 -18.80 24.73 13.39
C ALA A 300 -20.23 25.29 13.45
N GLU A 301 -20.61 25.85 14.60
CA GLU A 301 -21.95 26.40 14.84
C GLU A 301 -22.15 27.77 14.17
N LYS A 302 -21.19 28.69 14.33
CA LYS A 302 -21.39 30.13 14.02
C LYS A 302 -20.43 30.70 12.97
N GLY A 303 -19.52 29.89 12.44
CA GLY A 303 -18.56 30.35 11.43
C GLY A 303 -19.20 30.69 10.09
N PRO A 304 -18.48 31.39 9.18
CA PRO A 304 -18.86 31.45 7.77
C PRO A 304 -18.77 30.05 7.11
N PRO A 305 -19.41 29.82 5.96
CA PRO A 305 -19.57 28.48 5.38
C PRO A 305 -18.28 27.64 5.27
N SER A 306 -17.19 28.23 4.78
CA SER A 306 -15.89 27.55 4.65
C SER A 306 -15.27 27.16 6.00
N VAL A 307 -15.48 27.98 7.03
CA VAL A 307 -14.99 27.72 8.39
C VAL A 307 -15.87 26.67 9.07
N ARG A 308 -17.20 26.73 8.89
CA ARG A 308 -18.11 25.69 9.42
C ARG A 308 -17.73 24.32 8.88
N LEU A 309 -17.53 24.22 7.56
CA LEU A 309 -17.15 22.97 6.93
C LEU A 309 -15.82 22.43 7.49
N ALA A 310 -14.79 23.28 7.56
CA ALA A 310 -13.49 22.89 8.13
C ALA A 310 -13.61 22.46 9.60
N ALA A 311 -14.44 23.15 10.39
CA ALA A 311 -14.68 22.84 11.80
C ALA A 311 -15.44 21.53 11.99
N ILE A 312 -16.49 21.28 11.22
CA ILE A 312 -17.24 20.01 11.24
C ILE A 312 -16.28 18.84 10.94
N THR A 313 -15.51 18.93 9.85
CA THR A 313 -14.51 17.91 9.53
C THR A 313 -13.44 17.76 10.60
N ALA A 314 -12.99 18.85 11.21
CA ALA A 314 -12.05 18.81 12.33
C ALA A 314 -12.62 18.06 13.55
N LEU A 315 -13.90 18.27 13.89
CA LEU A 315 -14.58 17.60 15.00
C LEU A 315 -14.62 16.08 14.82
N GLY A 316 -14.54 15.53 13.61
CA GLY A 316 -14.41 14.07 13.43
C GLY A 316 -13.12 13.50 14.03
N ARG A 317 -12.06 14.31 14.10
CA ARG A 317 -10.75 13.90 14.63
C ARG A 317 -10.56 14.21 16.11
N VAL A 318 -11.16 15.31 16.59
CA VAL A 318 -10.91 15.83 17.95
C VAL A 318 -12.17 15.97 18.81
N GLY A 319 -13.34 15.78 18.23
CA GLY A 319 -14.61 15.97 18.91
C GLY A 319 -14.91 14.86 19.91
N ASP A 320 -15.80 15.20 20.83
CA ASP A 320 -16.33 14.30 21.86
C ASP A 320 -17.86 14.38 21.90
N ALA A 321 -18.48 13.80 22.93
CA ALA A 321 -19.94 13.78 23.08
C ALA A 321 -20.57 15.20 23.14
N SER A 322 -19.82 16.25 23.52
CA SER A 322 -20.32 17.63 23.53
C SER A 322 -20.65 18.15 22.12
N CYS A 323 -20.08 17.53 21.08
CA CYS A 323 -20.26 17.94 19.70
C CYS A 323 -21.57 17.44 19.07
N LEU A 324 -22.21 16.43 19.69
CA LEU A 324 -23.37 15.74 19.11
C LEU A 324 -24.52 16.69 18.79
N SER A 325 -24.85 17.64 19.66
CA SER A 325 -25.98 18.55 19.43
C SER A 325 -25.80 19.41 18.19
N VAL A 326 -24.60 19.97 18.00
CA VAL A 326 -24.30 20.83 16.84
C VAL A 326 -24.27 19.99 15.57
N LEU A 327 -23.61 18.84 15.61
CA LEU A 327 -23.49 17.96 14.44
C LEU A 327 -24.85 17.39 14.01
N LEU A 328 -25.72 16.98 14.94
CA LEU A 328 -27.06 16.49 14.63
C LEU A 328 -27.94 17.58 14.03
N ALA A 329 -27.86 18.81 14.55
CA ALA A 329 -28.57 19.95 13.98
C ALA A 329 -28.07 20.25 12.55
N THR A 330 -26.76 20.24 12.33
CA THR A 330 -26.19 20.50 11.01
C THR A 330 -26.43 19.39 10.00
N ALA A 331 -26.51 18.13 10.44
CA ALA A 331 -26.81 16.98 9.58
C ALA A 331 -28.21 17.04 8.94
N ILE A 332 -29.13 17.83 9.49
CA ILE A 332 -30.49 18.04 8.94
C ILE A 332 -30.69 19.42 8.30
N GLU A 333 -29.63 20.23 8.18
CA GLU A 333 -29.69 21.50 7.46
C GLU A 333 -29.89 21.28 5.94
N PRO A 334 -30.53 22.23 5.22
CA PRO A 334 -30.70 22.14 3.77
C PRO A 334 -29.39 22.19 2.97
N ASP A 335 -28.33 22.79 3.55
CA ASP A 335 -27.01 22.85 2.92
C ASP A 335 -26.44 21.42 2.81
N THR A 336 -26.39 20.92 1.58
CA THR A 336 -25.97 19.54 1.31
C THR A 336 -24.51 19.31 1.69
N SER A 337 -23.63 20.31 1.54
CA SER A 337 -22.21 20.16 1.87
C SER A 337 -22.01 20.02 3.38
N LEU A 338 -22.65 20.90 4.16
CA LEU A 338 -22.57 20.87 5.62
C LEU A 338 -23.30 19.65 6.21
N SER A 339 -24.48 19.32 5.67
CA SER A 339 -25.24 18.13 6.09
C SER A 339 -24.44 16.85 5.91
N GLN A 340 -23.83 16.63 4.73
CA GLN A 340 -23.03 15.43 4.47
C GLN A 340 -21.76 15.39 5.32
N ALA A 341 -21.08 16.53 5.49
CA ALA A 341 -19.91 16.61 6.37
C ALA A 341 -20.26 16.26 7.82
N ALA A 342 -21.40 16.74 8.33
CA ALA A 342 -21.86 16.46 9.69
C ALA A 342 -22.25 14.99 9.87
N LYS A 343 -22.94 14.38 8.88
CA LYS A 343 -23.25 12.94 8.89
C LYS A 343 -21.99 12.07 8.93
N GLY A 344 -21.02 12.34 8.05
CA GLY A 344 -19.73 11.64 8.06
C GLY A 344 -19.00 11.81 9.40
N THR A 345 -18.99 13.03 9.94
CA THR A 345 -18.39 13.33 11.24
C THR A 345 -19.05 12.53 12.39
N LEU A 346 -20.39 12.44 12.41
CA LEU A 346 -21.12 11.66 13.42
C LEU A 346 -20.80 10.16 13.33
N ALA A 347 -20.59 9.63 12.13
CA ALA A 347 -20.15 8.26 11.93
C ALA A 347 -18.72 8.03 12.47
N ASP A 348 -17.83 8.99 12.27
CA ASP A 348 -16.39 8.86 12.59
C ASP A 348 -16.02 9.21 14.04
N LEU A 349 -16.87 9.95 14.78
CA LEU A 349 -16.59 10.34 16.17
C LEU A 349 -16.18 9.12 17.02
N SER A 350 -15.16 9.22 17.85
CA SER A 350 -14.69 8.07 18.64
C SER A 350 -15.21 8.09 20.08
N GLY A 351 -15.46 6.91 20.65
CA GLY A 351 -15.63 6.72 22.10
C GLY A 351 -17.01 6.22 22.56
N GLU A 352 -16.99 5.34 23.56
CA GLU A 352 -18.22 4.71 24.11
C GLU A 352 -19.19 5.70 24.74
N LYS A 353 -18.70 6.81 25.31
CA LYS A 353 -19.56 7.88 25.83
C LYS A 353 -20.40 8.53 24.72
N VAL A 354 -19.84 8.63 23.50
CA VAL A 354 -20.57 9.14 22.33
C VAL A 354 -21.67 8.14 21.96
N ASN A 355 -21.35 6.84 21.92
CA ASN A 355 -22.32 5.78 21.62
C ASN A 355 -23.48 5.77 22.62
N ALA A 356 -23.18 5.80 23.93
CA ALA A 356 -24.18 5.83 24.98
C ALA A 356 -25.07 7.09 24.88
N GLN A 357 -24.48 8.24 24.59
CA GLN A 357 -25.23 9.49 24.43
C GLN A 357 -26.15 9.44 23.20
N ILE A 358 -25.69 8.90 22.07
CA ILE A 358 -26.52 8.70 20.86
C ILE A 358 -27.76 7.86 21.19
N VAL A 359 -27.61 6.75 21.92
CA VAL A 359 -28.74 5.90 22.33
C VAL A 359 -29.67 6.64 23.29
N SER A 360 -29.14 7.46 24.20
CA SER A 360 -29.96 8.25 25.13
C SER A 360 -30.79 9.35 24.46
N LEU A 361 -30.37 9.81 23.27
CA LEU A 361 -31.05 10.86 22.50
C LEU A 361 -32.21 10.33 21.66
N LEU A 362 -32.21 9.03 21.30
CA LEU A 362 -33.26 8.40 20.49
C LEU A 362 -34.68 8.69 21.01
N PRO A 363 -35.03 8.49 22.30
CA PRO A 363 -36.39 8.70 22.79
C PRO A 363 -36.86 10.17 22.73
N GLN A 364 -35.93 11.12 22.63
CA GLN A 364 -36.20 12.56 22.68
C GLN A 364 -36.21 13.18 21.27
N ALA A 365 -35.72 12.46 20.27
CA ALA A 365 -35.57 12.98 18.92
C ALA A 365 -36.93 13.15 18.23
N LYS A 366 -37.09 14.29 17.55
CA LYS A 366 -38.30 14.67 16.81
C LYS A 366 -37.96 14.89 15.33
N ALA A 367 -38.96 14.73 14.46
CA ALA A 367 -38.83 14.97 13.01
C ALA A 367 -37.63 14.21 12.40
N GLY A 368 -36.85 14.85 11.51
CA GLY A 368 -35.73 14.23 10.79
C GLY A 368 -34.55 13.74 11.66
N ALA A 369 -34.48 14.11 12.94
CA ALA A 369 -33.40 13.68 13.82
C ALA A 369 -33.52 12.21 14.26
N TYR A 370 -34.75 11.66 14.36
CA TYR A 370 -34.96 10.27 14.76
C TYR A 370 -34.40 9.24 13.75
N PRO A 371 -34.76 9.29 12.45
CA PRO A 371 -34.18 8.38 11.46
C PRO A 371 -32.67 8.57 11.30
N LEU A 372 -32.16 9.79 11.46
CA LEU A 372 -30.72 10.06 11.44
C LEU A 372 -29.97 9.37 12.59
N LEU A 373 -30.49 9.43 13.82
CA LEU A 373 -29.86 8.74 14.95
C LEU A 373 -29.83 7.22 14.76
N ILE A 374 -30.89 6.64 14.16
CA ILE A 374 -30.92 5.22 13.81
C ILE A 374 -29.87 4.89 12.76
N GLU A 375 -29.74 5.71 11.72
CA GLU A 375 -28.71 5.55 10.69
C GLU A 375 -27.30 5.57 11.32
N ILE A 376 -27.03 6.53 12.20
CA ILE A 376 -25.75 6.66 12.92
C ILE A 376 -25.49 5.44 13.80
N ILE A 377 -26.51 4.90 14.47
CA ILE A 377 -26.39 3.65 15.25
C ILE A 377 -25.94 2.49 14.37
N GLY A 378 -26.51 2.35 13.17
CA GLY A 378 -26.09 1.35 12.20
C GLY A 378 -24.65 1.54 11.75
N GLN A 379 -24.29 2.75 11.31
CA GLN A 379 -22.95 3.08 10.79
C GLN A 379 -21.86 2.85 11.84
N ARG A 380 -22.15 3.19 13.10
CA ARG A 380 -21.24 3.05 14.25
C ARG A 380 -21.31 1.67 14.91
N ARG A 381 -22.23 0.80 14.46
CA ARG A 381 -22.53 -0.52 15.04
C ARG A 381 -22.79 -0.48 16.55
N ILE A 382 -23.56 0.50 17.00
CA ILE A 382 -23.90 0.66 18.42
C ILE A 382 -24.92 -0.41 18.82
N GLU A 383 -24.67 -1.10 19.94
CA GLU A 383 -25.62 -2.06 20.50
C GLU A 383 -26.88 -1.33 21.03
N ALA A 384 -27.95 -1.37 20.25
CA ALA A 384 -29.21 -0.69 20.55
C ALA A 384 -30.44 -1.52 20.15
N THR A 385 -30.33 -2.86 20.13
CA THR A 385 -31.36 -3.77 19.63
C THR A 385 -32.77 -3.45 20.15
N PRO A 386 -33.02 -3.24 21.46
CA PRO A 386 -34.38 -2.94 21.94
C PRO A 386 -34.98 -1.66 21.32
N ALA A 387 -34.16 -0.62 21.14
CA ALA A 387 -34.61 0.63 20.53
C ALA A 387 -34.86 0.46 19.02
N LEU A 388 -34.01 -0.29 18.33
CA LEU A 388 -34.17 -0.59 16.90
C LEU A 388 -35.42 -1.45 16.62
N LEU A 389 -35.71 -2.43 17.49
CA LEU A 389 -36.93 -3.23 17.41
C LEU A 389 -38.19 -2.37 17.58
N LYS A 390 -38.15 -1.39 18.49
CA LYS A 390 -39.23 -0.41 18.62
C LYS A 390 -39.38 0.46 17.37
N ALA A 391 -38.28 0.82 16.71
CA ALA A 391 -38.31 1.62 15.49
C ALA A 391 -38.88 0.86 14.27
N LEU A 392 -38.80 -0.48 14.24
CA LEU A 392 -39.43 -1.30 13.20
C LEU A 392 -40.96 -1.20 13.18
N THR A 393 -41.60 -0.84 14.31
CA THR A 393 -43.06 -0.71 14.39
C THR A 393 -43.54 0.74 14.21
N HIS A 394 -42.64 1.64 13.80
CA HIS A 394 -42.95 3.06 13.64
C HIS A 394 -43.89 3.32 12.44
N SER A 395 -44.74 4.34 12.55
CA SER A 395 -45.72 4.70 11.50
C SER A 395 -45.04 5.18 10.22
N GLU A 396 -43.93 5.93 10.34
CA GLU A 396 -43.16 6.44 9.21
C GLU A 396 -42.26 5.38 8.54
N LYS A 397 -42.36 5.27 7.22
CA LYS A 397 -41.59 4.33 6.39
C LYS A 397 -40.07 4.54 6.51
N ALA A 398 -39.62 5.80 6.44
CA ALA A 398 -38.20 6.14 6.52
C ALA A 398 -37.54 5.65 7.82
N VAL A 399 -38.28 5.70 8.94
CA VAL A 399 -37.83 5.22 10.24
C VAL A 399 -37.69 3.70 10.25
N ARG A 400 -38.67 2.96 9.72
CA ARG A 400 -38.60 1.49 9.63
C ARG A 400 -37.46 1.03 8.73
N SER A 401 -37.26 1.68 7.58
CA SER A 401 -36.13 1.38 6.69
C SER A 401 -34.78 1.65 7.36
N ALA A 402 -34.63 2.78 8.06
CA ALA A 402 -33.42 3.05 8.83
C ALA A 402 -33.17 1.98 9.91
N ALA A 403 -34.22 1.54 10.60
CA ALA A 403 -34.13 0.50 11.63
C ALA A 403 -33.72 -0.86 11.06
N LEU A 404 -34.24 -1.24 9.89
CA LEU A 404 -33.82 -2.45 9.18
C LEU A 404 -32.33 -2.40 8.86
N VAL A 405 -31.84 -1.30 8.26
CA VAL A 405 -30.42 -1.14 7.93
C VAL A 405 -29.55 -1.21 9.19
N ALA A 406 -29.94 -0.49 10.26
CA ALA A 406 -29.20 -0.48 11.51
C ALA A 406 -29.15 -1.88 12.17
N LEU A 407 -30.26 -2.63 12.18
CA LEU A 407 -30.28 -4.03 12.61
C LEU A 407 -29.41 -4.91 11.71
N GLY A 408 -29.41 -4.64 10.40
CA GLY A 408 -28.52 -5.28 9.43
C GLY A 408 -27.04 -5.16 9.83
N GLU A 409 -26.62 -4.08 10.47
CA GLU A 409 -25.25 -3.86 10.95
C GLU A 409 -24.99 -4.31 12.40
N THR A 410 -26.02 -4.41 13.24
CA THR A 410 -25.88 -4.57 14.71
C THR A 410 -26.44 -5.87 15.28
N VAL A 411 -27.42 -6.49 14.62
CA VAL A 411 -28.16 -7.62 15.20
C VAL A 411 -27.23 -8.80 15.53
N THR A 412 -27.46 -9.44 16.68
CA THR A 412 -26.73 -10.64 17.08
C THR A 412 -27.38 -11.90 16.49
N LEU A 413 -26.70 -13.05 16.58
CA LEU A 413 -27.29 -14.33 16.16
C LEU A 413 -28.63 -14.62 16.85
N LYS A 414 -28.76 -14.25 18.14
CA LYS A 414 -29.98 -14.44 18.94
C LYS A 414 -31.18 -13.69 18.33
N ASP A 415 -30.94 -12.50 17.79
CA ASP A 415 -31.98 -11.59 17.32
C ASP A 415 -32.13 -11.62 15.78
N LEU A 416 -31.27 -12.34 15.06
CA LEU A 416 -31.36 -12.58 13.61
C LEU A 416 -32.76 -13.05 13.15
N PRO A 417 -33.51 -13.88 13.90
CA PRO A 417 -34.87 -14.27 13.53
C PRO A 417 -35.82 -13.10 13.27
N VAL A 418 -35.58 -11.92 13.87
CA VAL A 418 -36.38 -10.72 13.59
C VAL A 418 -36.21 -10.29 12.14
N LEU A 419 -34.99 -10.19 11.63
CA LEU A 419 -34.75 -9.84 10.23
C LEU A 419 -35.27 -10.92 9.28
N ILE A 420 -35.16 -12.20 9.66
CA ILE A 420 -35.76 -13.31 8.91
C ILE A 420 -37.28 -13.11 8.80
N SER A 421 -37.97 -12.75 9.89
CA SER A 421 -39.41 -12.51 9.85
C SER A 421 -39.80 -11.34 8.94
N GLN A 422 -38.97 -10.29 8.87
CA GLN A 422 -39.22 -9.14 7.98
C GLN A 422 -39.12 -9.53 6.49
N VAL A 423 -38.34 -10.56 6.17
CA VAL A 423 -38.21 -11.09 4.80
C VAL A 423 -39.27 -12.15 4.48
N VAL A 424 -39.59 -13.03 5.43
CA VAL A 424 -40.55 -14.13 5.24
C VAL A 424 -42.00 -13.67 5.35
N SER A 425 -42.27 -12.69 6.19
CA SER A 425 -43.61 -12.17 6.48
C SER A 425 -43.53 -10.65 6.65
N PRO A 426 -43.27 -9.90 5.55
CA PRO A 426 -43.13 -8.45 5.61
C PRO A 426 -44.41 -7.81 6.15
N THR A 427 -44.24 -6.82 7.03
CA THR A 427 -45.37 -6.17 7.71
C THR A 427 -46.22 -5.31 6.77
N ASP A 428 -45.61 -4.76 5.71
CA ASP A 428 -46.27 -3.97 4.67
C ASP A 428 -45.96 -4.55 3.28
N THR A 429 -46.81 -5.45 2.80
CA THR A 429 -46.69 -6.07 1.46
C THR A 429 -46.95 -5.10 0.32
N SER A 430 -47.46 -3.89 0.60
CA SER A 430 -47.72 -2.85 -0.40
C SER A 430 -46.49 -1.98 -0.71
N ASN A 431 -45.37 -2.20 0.00
CA ASN A 431 -44.15 -1.42 -0.10
C ASN A 431 -42.93 -2.24 -0.58
N PRO A 432 -42.68 -2.31 -1.90
CA PRO A 432 -41.56 -3.07 -2.46
C PRO A 432 -40.19 -2.56 -2.00
N GLU A 433 -40.03 -1.25 -1.79
CA GLU A 433 -38.74 -0.66 -1.40
C GLU A 433 -38.30 -1.14 0.00
N GLU A 434 -39.23 -1.16 0.95
CA GLU A 434 -38.96 -1.62 2.31
C GLU A 434 -38.63 -3.12 2.35
N THR A 435 -39.25 -3.91 1.48
CA THR A 435 -38.93 -5.34 1.31
C THR A 435 -37.48 -5.53 0.82
N LEU A 436 -37.03 -4.71 -0.14
CA LEU A 436 -35.63 -4.72 -0.61
C LEU A 436 -34.65 -4.31 0.50
N VAL A 437 -35.01 -3.33 1.33
CA VAL A 437 -34.22 -2.92 2.49
C VAL A 437 -34.11 -4.07 3.51
N ALA A 438 -35.21 -4.78 3.77
CA ALA A 438 -35.19 -5.95 4.67
C ALA A 438 -34.29 -7.08 4.13
N HIS A 439 -34.32 -7.35 2.82
CA HIS A 439 -33.41 -8.30 2.17
C HIS A 439 -31.95 -7.89 2.34
N GLY A 440 -31.63 -6.62 2.09
CA GLY A 440 -30.29 -6.06 2.27
C GLY A 440 -29.81 -6.17 3.71
N ALA A 441 -30.66 -5.82 4.67
CA ALA A 441 -30.37 -5.93 6.09
C ALA A 441 -30.10 -7.36 6.54
N LEU A 442 -30.94 -8.32 6.14
CA LEU A 442 -30.74 -9.73 6.46
C LEU A 442 -29.43 -10.26 5.85
N LYS A 443 -29.13 -9.89 4.60
CA LYS A 443 -27.87 -10.26 3.94
C LYS A 443 -26.66 -9.70 4.69
N ALA A 444 -26.67 -8.40 5.01
CA ALA A 444 -25.59 -7.74 5.75
C ALA A 444 -25.35 -8.42 7.10
N ALA A 445 -26.43 -8.69 7.84
CA ALA A 445 -26.37 -9.38 9.12
C ALA A 445 -25.80 -10.80 9.00
N SER A 446 -26.25 -11.55 8.00
CA SER A 446 -25.85 -12.94 7.83
C SER A 446 -24.39 -13.08 7.41
N VAL A 447 -23.90 -12.20 6.52
CA VAL A 447 -22.50 -12.24 6.03
C VAL A 447 -21.50 -11.86 7.11
N ARG A 448 -21.83 -10.91 8.00
CA ARG A 448 -20.93 -10.52 9.11
C ARG A 448 -20.99 -11.47 10.30
N MET A 449 -21.92 -12.43 10.31
CA MET A 449 -22.18 -13.26 11.49
C MET A 449 -20.96 -14.14 11.79
N PRO A 450 -20.40 -14.12 13.02
CA PRO A 450 -19.23 -14.92 13.35
C PRO A 450 -19.49 -16.43 13.25
N ASP A 451 -20.65 -16.87 13.72
CA ASP A 451 -21.09 -18.26 13.62
C ASP A 451 -21.89 -18.47 12.33
N ARG A 452 -21.16 -18.80 11.25
CA ARG A 452 -21.73 -19.01 9.91
C ARG A 452 -22.64 -20.23 9.84
N GLU A 453 -22.34 -21.30 10.58
CA GLU A 453 -23.13 -22.54 10.55
C GLU A 453 -24.46 -22.36 11.28
N ALA A 454 -24.47 -21.73 12.46
CA ALA A 454 -25.72 -21.44 13.16
C ALA A 454 -26.57 -20.43 12.38
N CYS A 455 -25.94 -19.42 11.75
CA CYS A 455 -26.63 -18.50 10.85
C CYS A 455 -27.28 -19.24 9.67
N ALA A 456 -26.51 -20.09 8.98
CA ALA A 456 -27.00 -20.90 7.88
C ALA A 456 -28.13 -21.86 8.32
N ALA A 457 -28.08 -22.39 9.55
CA ALA A 457 -29.14 -23.22 10.09
C ALA A 457 -30.46 -22.45 10.27
N LEU A 458 -30.42 -21.22 10.78
CA LEU A 458 -31.61 -20.38 10.91
C LEU A 458 -32.20 -20.00 9.55
N LEU A 459 -31.34 -19.65 8.59
CA LEU A 459 -31.76 -19.34 7.21
C LEU A 459 -32.34 -20.57 6.50
N ALA A 460 -31.74 -21.75 6.68
CA ALA A 460 -32.25 -23.00 6.13
C ALA A 460 -33.66 -23.34 6.66
N GLN A 461 -33.89 -23.17 7.96
CA GLN A 461 -35.23 -23.33 8.55
C GLN A 461 -36.24 -22.33 7.95
N ALA A 462 -35.80 -21.11 7.63
CA ALA A 462 -36.66 -20.13 6.98
C ALA A 462 -37.02 -20.52 5.54
N VAL A 463 -36.07 -21.10 4.78
CA VAL A 463 -36.32 -21.65 3.43
C VAL A 463 -37.36 -22.77 3.48
N GLU A 464 -37.29 -23.64 4.48
CA GLU A 464 -38.24 -24.74 4.67
C GLU A 464 -39.64 -24.25 5.03
N LYS A 465 -39.75 -23.25 5.92
CA LYS A 465 -41.03 -22.74 6.43
C LYS A 465 -41.79 -21.85 5.45
N THR A 466 -41.10 -21.11 4.59
CA THR A 466 -41.77 -20.20 3.65
C THR A 466 -42.36 -20.95 2.45
N SER A 467 -43.55 -20.56 1.99
CA SER A 467 -44.15 -21.07 0.75
C SER A 467 -43.84 -20.20 -0.47
N SER A 468 -43.35 -18.98 -0.26
CA SER A 468 -43.06 -18.01 -1.32
C SER A 468 -41.78 -18.37 -2.07
N ILE A 469 -41.91 -18.71 -3.37
CA ILE A 469 -40.75 -19.02 -4.23
C ILE A 469 -39.76 -17.85 -4.33
N PRO A 470 -40.19 -16.58 -4.56
CA PRO A 470 -39.27 -15.44 -4.54
C PRO A 470 -38.50 -15.32 -3.22
N THR A 471 -39.17 -15.53 -2.08
CA THR A 471 -38.51 -15.48 -0.76
C THR A 471 -37.51 -16.62 -0.59
N LYS A 472 -37.84 -17.84 -1.04
CA LYS A 472 -36.88 -18.97 -1.06
C LYS A 472 -35.64 -18.62 -1.88
N VAL A 473 -35.81 -18.04 -3.06
CA VAL A 473 -34.70 -17.61 -3.92
C VAL A 473 -33.80 -16.61 -3.17
N THR A 474 -34.37 -15.57 -2.57
CA THR A 474 -33.60 -14.59 -1.78
C THR A 474 -32.84 -15.23 -0.63
N LEU A 475 -33.47 -16.12 0.14
CA LEU A 475 -32.81 -16.82 1.25
C LEU A 475 -31.68 -17.74 0.78
N LEU A 476 -31.85 -18.41 -0.37
CA LEU A 476 -30.80 -19.24 -0.97
C LEU A 476 -29.60 -18.38 -1.45
N GLU A 477 -29.85 -17.20 -2.00
CA GLU A 477 -28.78 -16.26 -2.37
C GLU A 477 -28.02 -15.74 -1.15
N ILE A 478 -28.72 -15.48 -0.04
CA ILE A 478 -28.08 -15.12 1.24
C ILE A 478 -27.27 -16.30 1.76
N LEU A 479 -27.81 -17.52 1.76
CA LEU A 479 -27.07 -18.74 2.12
C LEU A 479 -25.81 -18.91 1.26
N GLY A 480 -25.88 -18.61 -0.03
CA GLY A 480 -24.72 -18.65 -0.91
C GLY A 480 -23.62 -17.65 -0.53
N ALA A 481 -24.00 -16.46 -0.07
CA ALA A 481 -23.06 -15.47 0.46
C ALA A 481 -22.50 -15.86 1.85
N VAL A 482 -23.34 -16.47 2.70
CA VAL A 482 -22.95 -16.96 4.03
C VAL A 482 -22.02 -18.16 3.91
N GLY A 483 -22.17 -19.04 2.92
CA GLY A 483 -21.38 -20.25 2.78
C GLY A 483 -21.49 -21.21 3.98
N GLY A 484 -20.63 -22.23 4.01
CA GLY A 484 -20.67 -23.27 5.04
C GLY A 484 -21.44 -24.52 4.61
N THR A 485 -21.28 -25.58 5.40
CA THR A 485 -21.78 -26.92 5.10
C THR A 485 -23.31 -26.97 5.12
N LYS A 486 -23.95 -26.29 6.08
CA LYS A 486 -25.43 -26.23 6.12
C LYS A 486 -25.99 -25.46 4.93
N ALA A 487 -25.36 -24.34 4.55
CA ALA A 487 -25.77 -23.57 3.38
C ALA A 487 -25.62 -24.39 2.08
N LEU A 488 -24.47 -25.05 1.91
CA LEU A 488 -24.20 -25.93 0.78
C LEU A 488 -25.25 -27.05 0.68
N ALA A 489 -25.56 -27.73 1.80
CA ALA A 489 -26.56 -28.79 1.83
C ALA A 489 -27.97 -28.28 1.48
N THR A 490 -28.37 -27.14 2.03
CA THR A 490 -29.69 -26.54 1.74
C THR A 490 -29.83 -26.13 0.27
N ILE A 491 -28.79 -25.54 -0.32
CA ILE A 491 -28.80 -25.16 -1.74
C ILE A 491 -28.78 -26.42 -2.62
N GLY A 492 -28.01 -27.45 -2.25
CA GLY A 492 -28.02 -28.75 -2.93
C GLY A 492 -29.40 -29.41 -2.95
N LEU A 493 -30.13 -29.39 -1.83
CA LEU A 493 -31.50 -29.88 -1.76
C LEU A 493 -32.46 -29.04 -2.63
N ALA A 494 -32.34 -27.72 -2.59
CA ALA A 494 -33.16 -26.84 -3.42
C ALA A 494 -32.95 -27.06 -4.92
N ALA A 495 -31.71 -27.38 -5.35
CA ALA A 495 -31.37 -27.73 -6.72
C ALA A 495 -32.07 -29.00 -7.23
N LYS A 496 -32.46 -29.93 -6.34
CA LYS A 496 -33.14 -31.19 -6.67
C LYS A 496 -34.67 -31.10 -6.67
N THR A 497 -35.22 -29.96 -6.28
CA THR A 497 -36.69 -29.78 -6.29
C THR A 497 -37.22 -29.71 -7.72
N ALA A 498 -38.51 -29.96 -7.91
CA ALA A 498 -39.18 -29.83 -9.21
C ALA A 498 -39.54 -28.37 -9.58
N GLU A 499 -39.13 -27.38 -8.78
CA GLU A 499 -39.45 -25.96 -9.00
C GLU A 499 -38.37 -25.27 -9.84
N PRO A 500 -38.66 -24.85 -11.10
CA PRO A 500 -37.64 -24.37 -12.04
C PRO A 500 -36.81 -23.19 -11.53
N LYS A 501 -37.42 -22.24 -10.81
CA LYS A 501 -36.70 -21.07 -10.27
C LYS A 501 -35.69 -21.46 -9.19
N LEU A 502 -36.01 -22.46 -8.36
CA LEU A 502 -35.12 -22.95 -7.32
C LEU A 502 -33.97 -23.77 -7.93
N GLN A 503 -34.26 -24.57 -8.96
CA GLN A 503 -33.23 -25.30 -9.70
C GLN A 503 -32.23 -24.35 -10.37
N ASP A 504 -32.71 -23.34 -11.09
CA ASP A 504 -31.83 -22.38 -11.77
C ASP A 504 -30.98 -21.60 -10.76
N THR A 505 -31.60 -21.03 -9.72
CA THR A 505 -30.88 -20.26 -8.69
C THR A 505 -29.82 -21.12 -8.00
N SER A 506 -30.21 -22.32 -7.55
CA SER A 506 -29.33 -23.17 -6.74
C SER A 506 -28.16 -23.72 -7.55
N THR A 507 -28.38 -24.13 -8.79
CA THR A 507 -27.31 -24.62 -9.66
C THR A 507 -26.33 -23.52 -10.07
N ARG A 508 -26.81 -22.27 -10.21
CA ARG A 508 -25.95 -21.08 -10.40
C ARG A 508 -25.06 -20.85 -9.18
N LEU A 509 -25.66 -20.78 -7.99
CA LEU A 509 -24.93 -20.58 -6.74
C LEU A 509 -23.88 -21.68 -6.50
N LEU A 510 -24.24 -22.95 -6.72
CA LEU A 510 -23.32 -24.09 -6.56
C LEU A 510 -22.21 -24.08 -7.61
N GLY A 511 -22.52 -23.69 -8.86
CA GLY A 511 -21.52 -23.55 -9.91
C GLY A 511 -20.46 -22.49 -9.60
N GLU A 512 -20.84 -21.48 -8.81
CA GLU A 512 -19.97 -20.39 -8.34
C GLU A 512 -19.33 -20.67 -6.98
N TRP A 513 -19.66 -21.77 -6.30
CA TRP A 513 -19.17 -22.10 -4.95
C TRP A 513 -17.65 -22.20 -4.84
N MET A 514 -17.06 -21.50 -3.86
CA MET A 514 -15.61 -21.27 -3.78
C MET A 514 -14.87 -22.18 -2.78
N THR A 515 -15.39 -23.37 -2.51
CA THR A 515 -14.78 -24.35 -1.60
C THR A 515 -14.91 -25.78 -2.16
N GLN A 516 -13.96 -26.65 -1.78
CA GLN A 516 -13.82 -28.01 -2.32
C GLN A 516 -14.95 -28.95 -1.89
N ASP A 517 -15.57 -28.68 -0.74
CA ASP A 517 -16.70 -29.43 -0.17
C ASP A 517 -17.96 -29.43 -1.07
N ALA A 518 -18.07 -28.51 -2.04
CA ALA A 518 -19.13 -28.53 -3.04
C ALA A 518 -18.97 -29.63 -4.08
N ALA A 519 -17.78 -30.24 -4.23
CA ALA A 519 -17.51 -31.22 -5.27
C ALA A 519 -18.47 -32.44 -5.24
N PRO A 520 -18.73 -33.10 -4.10
CA PRO A 520 -19.68 -34.21 -4.04
C PRO A 520 -21.10 -33.80 -4.46
N VAL A 521 -21.56 -32.63 -4.02
CA VAL A 521 -22.90 -32.10 -4.34
C VAL A 521 -23.02 -31.81 -5.85
N LEU A 522 -22.01 -31.17 -6.44
CA LEU A 522 -21.98 -30.84 -7.86
C LEU A 522 -21.94 -32.09 -8.75
N LEU A 523 -21.17 -33.12 -8.36
CA LEU A 523 -21.11 -34.38 -9.10
C LEU A 523 -22.44 -35.14 -9.04
N ASP A 524 -23.04 -35.21 -7.87
CA ASP A 524 -24.35 -35.82 -7.67
C ASP A 524 -25.43 -35.12 -8.53
N LEU A 525 -25.47 -33.78 -8.55
CA LEU A 525 -26.36 -33.01 -9.43
C LEU A 525 -26.09 -33.25 -10.92
N ALA A 526 -24.82 -33.38 -11.33
CA ALA A 526 -24.49 -33.69 -12.72
C ALA A 526 -25.12 -35.02 -13.18
N HIS A 527 -25.24 -36.00 -12.26
CA HIS A 527 -25.88 -37.29 -12.53
C HIS A 527 -27.41 -37.24 -12.39
N SER A 528 -27.94 -36.58 -11.36
CA SER A 528 -29.33 -36.73 -10.94
C SER A 528 -30.32 -35.79 -11.61
N MET A 529 -29.87 -34.72 -12.28
CA MET A 529 -30.78 -33.70 -12.84
C MET A 529 -31.33 -34.08 -14.21
N ASP A 530 -32.59 -33.77 -14.49
CA ASP A 530 -33.23 -34.13 -15.77
C ASP A 530 -32.87 -33.18 -16.93
N LEU A 531 -32.72 -31.89 -16.63
CA LEU A 531 -32.47 -30.86 -17.64
C LEU A 531 -30.97 -30.69 -17.92
N ALA A 532 -30.61 -30.84 -19.21
CA ALA A 532 -29.23 -30.79 -19.67
C ALA A 532 -28.48 -29.50 -19.27
N GLN A 533 -29.14 -28.35 -19.26
CA GLN A 533 -28.51 -27.07 -18.89
C GLN A 533 -28.00 -27.06 -17.43
N TYR A 534 -28.71 -27.72 -16.52
CA TYR A 534 -28.35 -27.76 -15.10
C TYR A 534 -27.27 -28.81 -14.84
N GLN A 535 -27.35 -29.97 -15.49
CA GLN A 535 -26.28 -30.98 -15.48
C GLN A 535 -24.96 -30.38 -15.95
N VAL A 536 -24.98 -29.66 -17.08
CA VAL A 536 -23.80 -28.99 -17.64
C VAL A 536 -23.25 -27.95 -16.68
N ARG A 537 -24.12 -27.14 -16.05
CA ARG A 537 -23.68 -26.13 -15.07
C ARG A 537 -23.01 -26.77 -13.86
N ALA A 538 -23.60 -27.82 -13.29
CA ALA A 538 -23.04 -28.55 -12.15
C ALA A 538 -21.69 -29.19 -12.52
N LEU A 539 -21.61 -29.84 -13.68
CA LEU A 539 -20.38 -30.48 -14.15
C LEU A 539 -19.25 -29.47 -14.40
N ARG A 540 -19.56 -28.31 -15.00
CA ARG A 540 -18.58 -27.23 -15.18
C ARG A 540 -18.11 -26.67 -13.84
N GLY A 541 -19.00 -26.54 -12.86
CA GLY A 541 -18.64 -26.20 -11.47
C GLY A 541 -17.68 -27.22 -10.86
N TYR A 542 -17.94 -28.51 -11.03
CA TYR A 542 -17.09 -29.60 -10.55
C TYR A 542 -15.70 -29.59 -11.21
N ILE A 543 -15.63 -29.42 -12.54
CA ILE A 543 -14.37 -29.31 -13.30
C ILE A 543 -13.59 -28.07 -12.85
N ARG A 544 -14.28 -26.96 -12.57
CA ARG A 544 -13.66 -25.73 -12.06
C ARG A 544 -12.96 -25.98 -10.73
N ILE A 545 -13.56 -26.77 -9.83
CA ILE A 545 -12.92 -27.13 -8.56
C ILE A 545 -11.59 -27.85 -8.81
N ALA A 546 -11.61 -28.88 -9.67
CA ALA A 546 -10.41 -29.63 -10.07
C ALA A 546 -9.35 -28.76 -10.76
N ARG A 547 -9.76 -27.65 -11.41
CA ARG A 547 -8.85 -26.73 -12.10
C ARG A 547 -8.22 -25.69 -11.18
N GLN A 548 -9.00 -25.09 -10.28
CA GLN A 548 -8.63 -23.86 -9.56
C GLN A 548 -8.06 -24.11 -8.18
N PHE A 549 -8.51 -25.15 -7.47
CA PHE A 549 -8.09 -25.38 -6.09
C PHE A 549 -6.83 -26.27 -6.00
N VAL A 550 -6.16 -26.14 -4.87
CA VAL A 550 -5.02 -26.99 -4.49
C VAL A 550 -5.56 -28.29 -3.93
N LEU A 551 -5.43 -29.35 -4.70
CA LEU A 551 -5.90 -30.70 -4.37
C LEU A 551 -4.71 -31.67 -4.42
N PRO A 552 -4.69 -32.71 -3.56
CA PRO A 552 -3.83 -33.86 -3.73
C PRO A 552 -3.96 -34.45 -5.15
N GLU A 553 -2.86 -34.94 -5.71
CA GLU A 553 -2.81 -35.45 -7.08
C GLU A 553 -3.85 -36.57 -7.31
N ALA A 554 -3.92 -37.54 -6.40
CA ALA A 554 -4.87 -38.64 -6.48
C ALA A 554 -6.33 -38.16 -6.50
N GLU A 555 -6.68 -37.17 -5.67
CA GLU A 555 -8.01 -36.61 -5.63
C GLU A 555 -8.34 -35.84 -6.92
N ARG A 556 -7.39 -35.05 -7.44
CA ARG A 556 -7.58 -34.33 -8.71
C ARG A 556 -7.76 -35.29 -9.88
N ASN A 557 -6.95 -36.34 -9.96
CA ASN A 557 -7.06 -37.38 -10.99
C ASN A 557 -8.43 -38.06 -10.94
N GLU A 558 -8.87 -38.43 -9.74
CA GLU A 558 -10.18 -39.03 -9.51
C GLU A 558 -11.33 -38.09 -9.90
N MET A 559 -11.21 -36.80 -9.57
CA MET A 559 -12.17 -35.78 -10.01
C MET A 559 -12.22 -35.68 -11.54
N CYS A 560 -11.08 -35.58 -12.21
CA CYS A 560 -11.02 -35.51 -13.67
C CYS A 560 -11.63 -36.74 -14.34
N ARG A 561 -11.36 -37.94 -13.83
CA ARG A 561 -11.94 -39.20 -14.32
C ARG A 561 -13.47 -39.19 -14.21
N LYS A 562 -13.99 -38.92 -13.01
CA LYS A 562 -15.44 -38.79 -12.77
C LYS A 562 -16.09 -37.73 -13.65
N ALA A 563 -15.44 -36.59 -13.84
CA ALA A 563 -15.95 -35.52 -14.69
C ALA A 563 -16.00 -35.94 -16.16
N PHE A 564 -14.97 -36.66 -16.64
CA PHE A 564 -14.90 -37.16 -18.01
C PHE A 564 -15.98 -38.21 -18.31
N GLU A 565 -16.23 -39.11 -17.35
CA GLU A 565 -17.30 -40.13 -17.42
C GLU A 565 -18.69 -39.49 -17.39
N ALA A 566 -18.91 -38.49 -16.53
CA ALA A 566 -20.19 -37.79 -16.41
C ALA A 566 -20.49 -36.84 -17.59
N SER A 567 -19.48 -36.49 -18.39
CA SER A 567 -19.63 -35.53 -19.50
C SER A 567 -20.38 -36.12 -20.69
N ARG A 568 -21.54 -35.52 -21.03
CA ARG A 568 -22.35 -35.90 -22.19
C ARG A 568 -21.97 -35.18 -23.48
N GLN A 569 -21.38 -33.98 -23.40
CA GLN A 569 -20.97 -33.20 -24.57
C GLN A 569 -19.44 -33.14 -24.70
N PRO A 570 -18.90 -32.99 -25.92
CA PRO A 570 -17.47 -32.86 -26.13
C PRO A 570 -16.87 -31.65 -25.39
N ALA A 571 -17.62 -30.56 -25.21
CA ALA A 571 -17.13 -29.33 -24.59
C ALA A 571 -16.60 -29.54 -23.16
N GLU A 572 -17.33 -30.24 -22.30
CA GLU A 572 -16.90 -30.51 -20.92
C GLU A 572 -15.72 -31.50 -20.89
N LYS A 573 -15.68 -32.49 -21.80
CA LYS A 573 -14.53 -33.39 -21.93
C LYS A 573 -13.26 -32.63 -22.32
N LYS A 574 -13.36 -31.64 -23.22
CA LYS A 574 -12.25 -30.73 -23.54
C LYS A 574 -11.81 -29.91 -22.32
N MET A 575 -12.74 -29.42 -21.50
CA MET A 575 -12.38 -28.75 -20.24
C MET A 575 -11.61 -29.66 -19.28
N VAL A 576 -11.97 -30.95 -19.19
CA VAL A 576 -11.19 -31.92 -18.39
C VAL A 576 -9.77 -32.05 -18.94
N LEU A 577 -9.59 -32.19 -20.26
CA LEU A 577 -8.27 -32.25 -20.90
C LEU A 577 -7.41 -31.01 -20.59
N GLU A 578 -8.01 -29.81 -20.49
CA GLU A 578 -7.30 -28.61 -20.03
C GLU A 578 -6.80 -28.71 -18.58
N VAL A 579 -7.57 -29.34 -17.70
CA VAL A 579 -7.13 -29.60 -16.31
C VAL A 579 -5.96 -30.57 -16.30
N LEU A 580 -6.04 -31.66 -17.07
CA LEU A 580 -4.97 -32.67 -17.19
C LEU A 580 -3.66 -32.04 -17.70
N LYS A 581 -3.72 -31.17 -18.73
CA LYS A 581 -2.55 -30.42 -19.23
C LYS A 581 -1.92 -29.51 -18.16
N ARG A 582 -2.73 -28.95 -17.27
CA ARG A 582 -2.28 -28.05 -16.21
C ARG A 582 -1.61 -28.81 -15.06
N TYR A 583 -2.10 -30.00 -14.74
CA TYR A 583 -1.62 -30.84 -13.64
C TYR A 583 -1.22 -32.23 -14.16
N PRO A 584 -0.06 -32.35 -14.83
CA PRO A 584 0.35 -33.60 -15.47
C PRO A 584 0.75 -34.68 -14.46
N SER A 585 0.19 -35.88 -14.63
CA SER A 585 0.44 -37.14 -13.91
C SER A 585 0.39 -38.35 -14.86
N SER A 586 0.85 -39.53 -14.43
CA SER A 586 0.73 -40.78 -15.19
C SER A 586 -0.72 -41.09 -15.57
N GLU A 587 -1.65 -40.87 -14.65
CA GLU A 587 -3.08 -41.10 -14.81
C GLU A 587 -3.69 -40.08 -15.78
N SER A 588 -3.22 -38.82 -15.73
CA SER A 588 -3.65 -37.80 -16.68
C SER A 588 -3.25 -38.15 -18.12
N LEU A 589 -2.06 -38.75 -18.29
CA LEU A 589 -1.55 -39.21 -19.59
C LEU A 589 -2.37 -40.40 -20.09
N ALA A 590 -2.68 -41.36 -19.22
CA ALA A 590 -3.51 -42.51 -19.59
C ALA A 590 -4.93 -42.07 -20.00
N LEU A 591 -5.53 -41.13 -19.26
CA LEU A 591 -6.86 -40.61 -19.56
C LEU A 591 -6.89 -39.80 -20.86
N SER A 592 -5.85 -39.00 -21.16
CA SER A 592 -5.76 -38.26 -22.43
C SER A 592 -5.56 -39.20 -23.62
N ILE A 593 -4.78 -40.29 -23.47
CA ILE A 593 -4.64 -41.33 -24.50
C ILE A 593 -5.98 -42.03 -24.75
N ALA A 594 -6.72 -42.38 -23.69
CA ALA A 594 -8.05 -42.98 -23.83
C ALA A 594 -9.01 -42.05 -24.58
N ALA A 595 -8.95 -40.74 -24.31
CA ALA A 595 -9.78 -39.74 -24.98
C ALA A 595 -9.51 -39.62 -26.49
N MET A 596 -8.30 -39.96 -26.98
CA MET A 596 -7.98 -39.93 -28.42
C MET A 596 -8.81 -40.91 -29.26
N LYS A 597 -9.39 -41.93 -28.61
CA LYS A 597 -10.27 -42.91 -29.27
C LYS A 597 -11.66 -42.34 -29.56
N ILE A 598 -12.00 -41.19 -29.00
CA ILE A 598 -13.26 -40.48 -29.23
C ILE A 598 -13.06 -39.53 -30.42
N PRO A 599 -13.75 -39.73 -31.56
CA PRO A 599 -13.51 -38.96 -32.79
C PRO A 599 -13.55 -37.44 -32.59
N GLU A 600 -14.53 -36.95 -31.83
CA GLU A 600 -14.76 -35.52 -31.59
C GLU A 600 -13.71 -34.87 -30.66
N LEU A 601 -12.90 -35.68 -29.98
CA LEU A 601 -11.84 -35.23 -29.07
C LEU A 601 -10.44 -35.53 -29.59
N LYS A 602 -10.30 -36.24 -30.71
CA LYS A 602 -9.03 -36.79 -31.16
C LYS A 602 -7.91 -35.74 -31.22
N GLU A 603 -8.19 -34.57 -31.79
CA GLU A 603 -7.21 -33.48 -31.91
C GLU A 603 -6.83 -32.89 -30.55
N ASP A 604 -7.81 -32.50 -29.74
CA ASP A 604 -7.61 -31.93 -28.40
C ASP A 604 -6.89 -32.92 -27.45
N ALA A 605 -7.27 -34.20 -27.52
CA ALA A 605 -6.70 -35.27 -26.71
C ALA A 605 -5.27 -35.61 -27.14
N THR A 606 -4.96 -35.54 -28.44
CA THR A 606 -3.59 -35.70 -28.97
C THR A 606 -2.71 -34.57 -28.46
N ALA A 607 -3.19 -33.32 -28.58
CA ALA A 607 -2.48 -32.15 -28.08
C ALA A 607 -2.25 -32.23 -26.56
N ALA A 608 -3.26 -32.65 -25.79
CA ALA A 608 -3.13 -32.85 -24.35
C ALA A 608 -2.13 -33.95 -23.99
N THR A 609 -2.19 -35.10 -24.67
CA THR A 609 -1.28 -36.23 -24.45
C THR A 609 0.17 -35.83 -24.66
N LEU A 610 0.47 -35.16 -25.78
CA LEU A 610 1.84 -34.71 -26.07
C LEU A 610 2.32 -33.66 -25.06
N ALA A 611 1.47 -32.72 -24.67
CA ALA A 611 1.82 -31.67 -23.70
C ALA A 611 2.06 -32.22 -22.29
N ILE A 612 1.30 -33.23 -21.88
CA ILE A 612 1.50 -33.95 -20.61
C ILE A 612 2.80 -34.74 -20.68
N ALA A 613 3.02 -35.53 -21.74
CA ALA A 613 4.22 -36.34 -21.90
C ALA A 613 5.50 -35.50 -21.86
N GLN A 614 5.53 -34.35 -22.53
CA GLN A 614 6.68 -33.44 -22.49
C GLN A 614 7.00 -32.96 -21.05
N LYS A 615 5.98 -32.69 -20.22
CA LYS A 615 6.16 -32.25 -18.83
C LYS A 615 6.54 -33.39 -17.86
N LEU A 616 6.29 -34.63 -18.27
CA LEU A 616 6.67 -35.83 -17.52
C LEU A 616 8.04 -36.39 -17.95
N ASP A 617 8.63 -35.85 -19.02
CA ASP A 617 9.94 -36.28 -19.51
C ASP A 617 11.01 -36.14 -18.42
N GLY A 618 11.89 -37.15 -18.31
CA GLY A 618 12.91 -37.22 -17.27
C GLY A 618 12.43 -37.63 -15.86
N LYS A 619 11.14 -37.94 -15.64
CA LYS A 619 10.58 -38.36 -14.33
C LYS A 619 10.51 -39.88 -14.10
N GLY A 620 11.27 -40.68 -14.86
CA GLY A 620 11.37 -42.14 -14.64
C GLY A 620 10.17 -42.98 -15.14
N LEU A 621 9.28 -42.40 -15.95
CA LEU A 621 8.18 -43.11 -16.62
C LEU A 621 8.64 -43.64 -17.99
N ASP A 622 8.19 -44.84 -18.40
CA ASP A 622 8.37 -45.34 -19.78
C ASP A 622 7.37 -44.67 -20.73
N LEU A 623 7.58 -43.37 -20.95
CA LEU A 623 6.75 -42.54 -21.83
C LEU A 623 6.79 -43.05 -23.28
N LYS A 624 7.89 -43.69 -23.69
CA LYS A 624 8.05 -44.23 -25.03
C LYS A 624 7.07 -45.37 -25.29
N ALA A 625 6.97 -46.34 -24.37
CA ALA A 625 5.99 -47.42 -24.48
C ALA A 625 4.56 -46.88 -24.44
N LEU A 626 4.26 -45.96 -23.51
CA LEU A 626 2.91 -45.40 -23.35
C LEU A 626 2.44 -44.61 -24.58
N LEU A 627 3.28 -43.75 -25.15
CA LEU A 627 2.95 -42.98 -26.35
C LEU A 627 2.83 -43.87 -27.60
N ALA A 628 3.64 -44.94 -27.71
CA ALA A 628 3.53 -45.90 -28.80
C ALA A 628 2.16 -46.61 -28.82
N THR A 629 1.55 -46.88 -27.65
CA THR A 629 0.18 -47.44 -27.59
C THR A 629 -0.89 -46.51 -28.18
N ALA A 630 -0.58 -45.22 -28.33
CA ALA A 630 -1.45 -44.20 -28.92
C ALA A 630 -1.05 -43.81 -30.36
N GLY A 631 -0.03 -44.46 -30.94
CA GLY A 631 0.51 -44.13 -32.26
C GLY A 631 1.29 -42.80 -32.31
N LEU A 632 1.85 -42.38 -31.19
CA LEU A 632 2.63 -41.14 -31.04
C LEU A 632 4.11 -41.43 -30.79
N ASP A 633 4.76 -42.11 -31.74
CA ASP A 633 6.19 -42.45 -31.63
C ASP A 633 7.10 -41.21 -31.55
N HIS A 634 8.29 -41.38 -30.96
CA HIS A 634 9.32 -40.35 -30.99
C HIS A 634 9.69 -40.01 -32.44
N VAL A 635 9.81 -38.72 -32.72
CA VAL A 635 10.14 -38.19 -34.03
C VAL A 635 11.42 -37.36 -33.99
N LYS A 636 12.19 -37.41 -35.07
CA LYS A 636 13.23 -36.42 -35.34
C LYS A 636 12.57 -35.20 -35.99
N LEU A 637 12.27 -34.19 -35.19
CA LEU A 637 11.65 -32.94 -35.64
C LEU A 637 12.70 -31.86 -35.94
N GLU A 638 12.65 -31.28 -37.13
CA GLU A 638 13.49 -30.15 -37.55
C GLU A 638 12.59 -29.01 -38.05
N ILE A 639 12.68 -27.81 -37.48
CA ILE A 639 11.95 -26.64 -37.97
C ILE A 639 12.78 -25.96 -39.06
N VAL A 640 12.24 -25.92 -40.28
CA VAL A 640 12.91 -25.38 -41.48
C VAL A 640 12.66 -23.87 -41.61
N LYS A 641 11.41 -23.44 -41.43
CA LYS A 641 11.00 -22.03 -41.49
C LYS A 641 9.72 -21.81 -40.69
N ALA A 642 9.60 -20.69 -40.00
CA ALA A 642 8.35 -20.30 -39.35
C ALA A 642 8.11 -18.79 -39.43
N GLU A 643 6.89 -18.41 -39.83
CA GLU A 643 6.47 -17.02 -40.01
C GLU A 643 5.14 -16.76 -39.29
N TYR A 644 5.06 -15.66 -38.55
CA TYR A 644 3.88 -15.26 -37.79
C TYR A 644 3.43 -13.84 -38.14
N GLY A 645 2.18 -13.68 -38.57
CA GLY A 645 1.65 -12.39 -38.97
C GLY A 645 0.37 -12.49 -39.80
N ALA A 646 0.01 -11.42 -40.51
CA ALA A 646 -1.19 -11.35 -41.34
C ALA A 646 -0.90 -10.67 -42.68
N GLY A 647 -1.45 -11.23 -43.77
CA GLY A 647 -1.23 -10.72 -45.12
C GLY A 647 0.26 -10.61 -45.48
N ALA A 648 0.68 -9.44 -45.95
CA ALA A 648 2.07 -9.15 -46.31
C ALA A 648 3.00 -8.86 -45.12
N THR A 649 2.45 -8.65 -43.91
CA THR A 649 3.25 -8.37 -42.71
C THR A 649 3.48 -9.68 -41.94
N GLN A 650 4.67 -10.25 -42.10
CA GLN A 650 5.07 -11.51 -41.48
C GLN A 650 6.35 -11.30 -40.65
N LYS A 651 6.40 -11.89 -39.46
CA LYS A 651 7.58 -11.92 -38.59
C LYS A 651 8.22 -13.29 -38.63
N ASP A 652 9.51 -13.37 -38.95
CA ASP A 652 10.26 -14.63 -38.87
C ASP A 652 10.47 -15.02 -37.41
N VAL A 653 9.97 -16.19 -37.04
CA VAL A 653 10.05 -16.78 -35.69
C VAL A 653 10.76 -18.13 -35.70
N THR A 654 11.45 -18.47 -36.80
CA THR A 654 12.08 -19.78 -37.04
C THR A 654 13.02 -20.18 -35.90
N SER A 655 13.95 -19.29 -35.52
CA SER A 655 14.93 -19.57 -34.48
C SER A 655 14.31 -19.78 -33.09
N ILE A 656 13.14 -19.16 -32.83
CA ILE A 656 12.40 -19.33 -31.58
C ILE A 656 11.81 -20.73 -31.52
N LEU A 657 11.19 -21.19 -32.61
CA LEU A 657 10.61 -22.54 -32.68
C LEU A 657 11.68 -23.63 -32.70
N GLN A 658 12.80 -23.42 -33.39
CA GLN A 658 13.92 -24.37 -33.40
C GLN A 658 14.43 -24.68 -31.98
N LYS A 659 14.49 -23.68 -31.09
CA LYS A 659 14.91 -23.87 -29.69
C LYS A 659 13.95 -24.70 -28.86
N GLN A 660 12.68 -24.80 -29.28
CA GLN A 660 11.65 -25.56 -28.58
C GLN A 660 11.39 -26.94 -29.20
N ALA A 661 12.00 -27.24 -30.35
CA ALA A 661 11.84 -28.52 -31.02
C ALA A 661 12.49 -29.65 -30.20
N GLY A 662 11.74 -30.72 -29.96
CA GLY A 662 12.20 -31.90 -29.24
C GLY A 662 11.89 -33.19 -29.99
N ASN A 663 11.78 -34.29 -29.26
CA ASN A 663 11.54 -35.63 -29.82
C ASN A 663 10.06 -35.96 -30.06
N LEU A 664 9.18 -34.95 -29.94
CA LEU A 664 7.74 -35.06 -30.15
C LEU A 664 7.32 -34.07 -31.25
N PRO A 665 6.26 -34.35 -32.01
CA PRO A 665 5.72 -33.42 -33.01
C PRO A 665 4.92 -32.27 -32.34
N LEU A 666 5.43 -31.72 -31.25
CA LEU A 666 4.81 -30.67 -30.44
C LEU A 666 5.82 -29.57 -30.15
N ILE A 667 5.40 -28.32 -30.33
CA ILE A 667 6.12 -27.13 -29.87
C ILE A 667 5.30 -26.45 -28.77
N THR A 668 5.92 -26.19 -27.62
CA THR A 668 5.30 -25.47 -26.50
C THR A 668 6.14 -24.28 -26.06
N PHE A 669 5.50 -23.33 -25.38
CA PHE A 669 6.15 -22.13 -24.86
C PHE A 669 5.70 -21.87 -23.41
N ALA A 670 6.43 -20.99 -22.73
CA ALA A 670 6.12 -20.59 -21.35
C ALA A 670 4.79 -19.80 -21.24
N SER A 671 4.44 -19.01 -22.26
CA SER A 671 3.15 -18.31 -22.36
C SER A 671 2.29 -18.95 -23.45
N ALA A 672 0.96 -18.89 -23.31
CA ALA A 672 0.05 -19.26 -24.40
C ALA A 672 0.03 -18.22 -25.53
N SER A 673 0.43 -16.98 -25.23
CA SER A 673 0.41 -15.87 -26.19
C SER A 673 1.64 -15.90 -27.11
N TYR A 674 1.43 -16.15 -28.40
CA TYR A 674 2.41 -16.04 -29.46
C TYR A 674 3.07 -14.66 -29.46
N ASN A 675 2.28 -13.59 -29.34
CA ASN A 675 2.83 -12.22 -29.24
C ASN A 675 3.83 -12.08 -28.08
N THR A 676 3.54 -12.70 -26.94
CA THR A 676 4.47 -12.69 -25.80
C THR A 676 5.74 -13.47 -26.12
N ASN A 677 5.61 -14.68 -26.66
CA ASN A 677 6.75 -15.56 -26.94
C ASN A 677 7.62 -15.08 -28.11
N PHE A 678 7.02 -14.39 -29.08
CA PHE A 678 7.66 -13.95 -30.31
C PHE A 678 8.15 -12.50 -30.24
N GLY A 679 8.07 -11.85 -29.07
CA GLY A 679 8.63 -10.51 -28.84
C GLY A 679 7.78 -9.37 -29.40
N GLY A 680 6.47 -9.39 -29.15
CA GLY A 680 5.50 -8.36 -29.51
C GLY A 680 4.56 -8.73 -30.65
N ASP A 681 3.43 -8.05 -30.72
CA ASP A 681 2.41 -8.20 -31.77
C ASP A 681 2.92 -7.60 -33.10
N PRO A 682 3.07 -8.41 -34.17
CA PRO A 682 3.56 -7.93 -35.45
C PRO A 682 2.55 -7.04 -36.19
N ILE A 683 1.25 -7.12 -35.88
CA ILE A 683 0.20 -6.33 -36.55
C ILE A 683 -1.06 -6.18 -35.64
N PRO A 684 -1.07 -5.20 -34.73
CA PRO A 684 -2.20 -4.96 -33.82
C PRO A 684 -3.55 -4.81 -34.54
N GLY A 685 -4.60 -5.42 -33.99
CA GLY A 685 -5.96 -5.33 -34.53
C GLY A 685 -6.28 -6.25 -35.72
N SER A 686 -5.34 -7.04 -36.21
CA SER A 686 -5.57 -8.09 -37.22
C SER A 686 -5.47 -9.50 -36.62
N VAL A 687 -6.13 -10.50 -37.22
CA VAL A 687 -5.97 -11.91 -36.83
C VAL A 687 -4.71 -12.48 -37.48
N LYS A 688 -3.76 -12.96 -36.67
CA LYS A 688 -2.49 -13.54 -37.18
C LYS A 688 -2.58 -15.04 -37.35
N GLN A 689 -1.73 -15.55 -38.23
CA GLN A 689 -1.49 -16.98 -38.37
C GLN A 689 0.01 -17.27 -38.29
N LEU A 690 0.32 -18.40 -37.67
CA LEU A 690 1.67 -18.97 -37.64
C LEU A 690 1.77 -20.06 -38.70
N LYS A 691 2.66 -19.87 -39.68
CA LYS A 691 2.98 -20.86 -40.71
C LYS A 691 4.31 -21.50 -40.40
N ILE A 692 4.39 -22.82 -40.47
CA ILE A 692 5.58 -23.59 -40.13
C ILE A 692 5.86 -24.59 -41.25
N VAL A 693 7.07 -24.54 -41.79
CA VAL A 693 7.67 -25.57 -42.62
C VAL A 693 8.66 -26.35 -41.76
N TYR A 694 8.52 -27.67 -41.74
CA TYR A 694 9.27 -28.55 -40.84
C TYR A 694 9.62 -29.87 -41.53
N ARG A 695 10.52 -30.64 -40.94
CA ARG A 695 10.78 -32.04 -41.28
C ARG A 695 10.56 -32.94 -40.09
N ILE A 696 9.83 -34.02 -40.29
CA ILE A 696 9.68 -35.11 -39.32
C ILE A 696 10.27 -36.37 -39.94
N ASN A 697 11.26 -36.97 -39.27
CA ASN A 697 11.95 -38.17 -39.75
C ASN A 697 12.47 -38.03 -41.20
N GLY A 698 12.94 -36.84 -41.56
CA GLY A 698 13.47 -36.51 -42.88
C GLY A 698 12.44 -36.16 -43.96
N LYS A 699 11.13 -36.33 -43.70
CA LYS A 699 10.06 -35.89 -44.61
C LYS A 699 9.61 -34.46 -44.33
N THR A 700 9.44 -33.65 -45.36
CA THR A 700 9.01 -32.24 -45.23
C THR A 700 7.49 -32.12 -45.12
N GLY A 701 7.02 -31.30 -44.18
CA GLY A 701 5.62 -30.91 -44.01
C GLY A 701 5.45 -29.40 -43.85
N GLU A 702 4.23 -28.92 -44.05
CA GLU A 702 3.83 -27.54 -43.83
C GLU A 702 2.50 -27.50 -43.08
N ALA A 703 2.40 -26.64 -42.06
CA ALA A 703 1.20 -26.46 -41.26
C ALA A 703 0.97 -25.00 -40.89
N SER A 704 -0.30 -24.61 -40.76
CA SER A 704 -0.71 -23.27 -40.35
C SER A 704 -1.57 -23.34 -39.10
N PHE A 705 -1.31 -22.44 -38.16
CA PHE A 705 -1.97 -22.39 -36.86
C PHE A 705 -2.59 -21.01 -36.66
N ALA A 706 -3.79 -20.98 -36.08
CA ALA A 706 -4.37 -19.73 -35.57
C ALA A 706 -3.48 -19.15 -34.45
N GLU A 707 -3.61 -17.84 -34.23
CA GLU A 707 -3.00 -17.15 -33.10
C GLU A 707 -3.26 -17.90 -31.78
N ASP A 708 -2.21 -18.08 -30.99
CA ASP A 708 -2.20 -18.73 -29.67
C ASP A 708 -2.67 -20.20 -29.63
N ALA A 709 -2.78 -20.86 -30.79
CA ALA A 709 -3.13 -22.28 -30.87
C ALA A 709 -2.01 -23.19 -30.31
N THR A 710 -2.36 -24.45 -30.00
CA THR A 710 -1.32 -25.45 -29.68
C THR A 710 -0.67 -25.96 -30.97
N ILE A 711 0.67 -25.97 -31.02
CA ILE A 711 1.43 -26.35 -32.22
C ILE A 711 1.70 -27.86 -32.20
N VAL A 712 0.74 -28.65 -32.66
CA VAL A 712 0.94 -30.08 -32.97
C VAL A 712 1.19 -30.21 -34.47
N LEU A 713 2.40 -30.62 -34.85
CA LEU A 713 2.80 -30.73 -36.25
C LEU A 713 2.27 -32.04 -36.85
N PRO A 714 1.47 -31.99 -37.92
CA PRO A 714 0.95 -33.20 -38.53
C PRO A 714 2.09 -34.07 -39.12
N MET A 715 1.91 -35.38 -39.09
CA MET A 715 2.88 -36.28 -39.75
C MET A 715 2.89 -36.01 -41.26
N PRO A 716 4.05 -35.71 -41.86
CA PRO A 716 4.16 -35.55 -43.31
C PRO A 716 3.76 -36.84 -44.02
N LYS A 717 3.00 -36.71 -45.12
CA LYS A 717 2.62 -37.85 -45.95
C LYS A 717 3.86 -38.53 -46.54
#